data_AF-A0A2V8ZGW9-F1
#
_entry.id   AF-A0A2V8ZGW9-F1
#
_cell.length_a   1.000
_cell.length_b   1.000
_cell.length_c   1.000
_cell.angle_alpha   90.00
_cell.angle_beta   90.00
_cell.angle_gamma   90.00
#
_symmetry.space_group_name_H-M   'P 1'
#
loop_
_entity.id
_entity.type
_entity.pdbx_description
1 polymer ?
#
loop_
_entity_poly.entity_id
_entity_poly.type
_entity_poly.pdbx_seq_one_letter_code
_entity_poly.pdbx_strand_id
1 'polypeptide(L)'
;MSHWARINEWLEHRTGISTAVRKLFYEEIPASSGWHQVFGSVALFLFLVQAFTGVLLALNYAPSPGEAYNSLQYILTEVTAGRLMRGLHHWGASMLIVVVVLHMTQVFLFGAYKKPREATWMVGVVLLLLTLAYGLTGYLLPWDNRAYWGTVVATNIAARAPLLGPYLTSLLGGKDSIGVVTFARFFALHVLLLPPATTLLIFFHIYLVRKHGVAPAPGDEYVPKKRFYPEQAFKDTLAIFVAFVILFIMAVVVRVPLERAADPTDTAYTPRPEWYFLFLFQTLKFFSGSLEVVGSVVLPGLAVLLLLVVPFIDRDQVVAVTRRTFALTFVALAAIAWTALTAAAVITTPKGANRATIDFSSPSDWLQLSPWKRYKRGYARFAQTRPDTKRLMADYGSDIDQISIPDMNVVDRCTTCHQGISQSTLAEASVPQPYRAHPIVPHQVKEWGCVICHRGQGLATEAGEAHETTLAWEQPILPVSFIQGSCGTCHRADIPQAPRLRRGRELLVQFNCVGCHRLQGIERPVMLGPDLTNIGTKVSREWLYKWLKEPRTIVDATGKVTVNGYETGDEPRMPKFRLSEQELKGLTAYLSSLRSTPVAPYKFDPRVVAAWEKKPDLVEQGEVRFRQMFCSTCHGLAVTRAGEAKLIGGDIGPELTKVGSKANPDWLVAWLRDPQSYLPHAQMPRYGWSDEDLYVVTQYITAKLVDPDLLSDVPKLGPSTAEEVQLGRRLFLEKGCPGCHTIEGVPSQKDFGPDLSNLGGKNVSQLEFGQAKIPRNLIAYIQAKLTDPVSVNPAARMPQYYLNSADIGALTVALLSMSGPASSSGMERLIVPRKQAALHPAGRFGEVYERYKCYVCHQFNGYGGTLAPDLSFEGSRARWSWIVEFLKNPQTLRPTLTFRMPQFNMTDEEAAVLADNLGKVFQSPAARPVDERAFTPGMAAKGKQLYEVKYQCQSCHTIGLGGGYVGPNLSNVGNWMAAGWIEAWLRNPQALVPAAIEPRRAFTDDEIEALTAYLLTLRQTAKPVAAKGAGR
;
A
#
# COMPACT_ATOMS: atom_id res chain seq x y z
N MET A 1 -81.76 -4.62 -20.40
CA MET A 1 -80.52 -3.96 -19.97
C MET A 1 -79.48 -5.02 -19.65
N SER A 2 -78.25 -4.89 -20.16
CA SER A 2 -77.14 -5.81 -19.86
C SER A 2 -76.68 -5.67 -18.39
N HIS A 3 -75.96 -6.67 -17.87
CA HIS A 3 -75.37 -6.59 -16.52
C HIS A 3 -74.40 -5.41 -16.40
N TRP A 4 -73.60 -5.15 -17.44
CA TRP A 4 -72.68 -4.01 -17.53
C TRP A 4 -73.37 -2.64 -17.35
N ALA A 5 -74.58 -2.46 -17.89
CA ALA A 5 -75.33 -1.22 -17.71
C ALA A 5 -75.68 -0.98 -16.22
N ARG A 6 -76.21 -2.00 -15.55
CA ARG A 6 -76.58 -1.90 -14.12
C ARG A 6 -75.37 -1.71 -13.21
N ILE A 7 -74.24 -2.35 -13.54
CA ILE A 7 -72.96 -2.16 -12.83
C ILE A 7 -72.46 -0.71 -12.98
N ASN A 8 -72.55 -0.14 -14.19
CA ASN A 8 -72.17 1.25 -14.44
C ASN A 8 -73.11 2.25 -13.73
N GLU A 9 -74.43 2.01 -13.73
CA GLU A 9 -75.40 2.84 -12.98
C GLU A 9 -75.17 2.77 -11.47
N TRP A 10 -74.87 1.58 -10.93
CA TRP A 10 -74.54 1.39 -9.52
C TRP A 10 -73.23 2.10 -9.14
N LEU A 11 -72.18 1.96 -9.97
CA LEU A 11 -70.91 2.66 -9.78
C LEU A 11 -71.09 4.18 -9.84
N GLU A 12 -71.84 4.69 -10.82
CA GLU A 12 -72.09 6.11 -11.00
C GLU A 12 -72.86 6.69 -9.81
N HIS A 13 -73.95 6.07 -9.38
CA HIS A 13 -74.71 6.50 -8.19
C HIS A 13 -73.87 6.48 -6.90
N ARG A 14 -72.84 5.62 -6.79
CA ARG A 14 -72.02 5.49 -5.59
C ARG A 14 -70.71 6.28 -5.61
N THR A 15 -70.22 6.67 -6.79
CA THR A 15 -68.86 7.23 -6.93
C THR A 15 -68.75 8.45 -7.87
N GLY A 16 -69.72 8.66 -8.78
CA GLY A 16 -69.64 9.69 -9.83
C GLY A 16 -68.49 9.52 -10.84
N ILE A 17 -67.78 8.38 -10.80
CA ILE A 17 -66.55 8.17 -11.59
C ILE A 17 -66.84 8.20 -13.09
N SER A 18 -67.96 7.64 -13.56
CA SER A 18 -68.28 7.59 -14.98
C SER A 18 -68.61 8.99 -15.52
N THR A 19 -69.29 9.85 -14.74
CA THR A 19 -69.44 11.29 -15.08
C THR A 19 -68.11 12.04 -15.03
N ALA A 20 -67.26 11.80 -14.02
CA ALA A 20 -65.95 12.45 -13.91
C ALA A 20 -65.03 12.11 -15.09
N VAL A 21 -64.96 10.82 -15.46
CA VAL A 21 -64.21 10.33 -16.62
C VAL A 21 -64.80 10.88 -17.93
N ARG A 22 -66.13 10.90 -18.08
CA ARG A 22 -66.80 11.49 -19.25
C ARG A 22 -66.47 12.98 -19.40
N LYS A 23 -66.40 13.74 -18.29
CA LYS A 23 -66.01 15.15 -18.29
C LYS A 23 -64.56 15.35 -18.75
N LEU A 24 -63.64 14.45 -18.38
CA LEU A 24 -62.23 14.51 -18.79
C LEU A 24 -62.01 14.20 -20.29
N PHE A 25 -62.77 13.26 -20.86
CA PHE A 25 -62.65 12.88 -22.28
C PHE A 25 -63.29 13.89 -23.24
N TYR A 26 -64.40 14.53 -22.85
CA TYR A 26 -65.12 15.49 -23.70
C TYR A 26 -64.88 16.96 -23.34
N GLU A 27 -63.81 17.24 -22.60
CA GLU A 27 -63.36 18.61 -22.30
C GLU A 27 -63.08 19.41 -23.58
N GLU A 28 -63.42 20.70 -23.56
CA GLU A 28 -63.22 21.61 -24.68
C GLU A 28 -61.80 22.20 -24.68
N ILE A 29 -61.05 21.91 -25.74
CA ILE A 29 -59.69 22.40 -25.97
C ILE A 29 -59.67 23.43 -27.12
N PRO A 30 -58.69 24.36 -27.14
CA PRO A 30 -58.50 25.30 -28.25
C PRO A 30 -58.43 24.57 -29.60
N ALA A 31 -58.99 25.17 -30.65
CA ALA A 31 -58.98 24.58 -31.99
C ALA A 31 -57.55 24.44 -32.54
N SER A 32 -56.64 25.32 -32.12
CA SER A 32 -55.20 25.25 -32.41
C SER A 32 -54.46 24.06 -31.79
N SER A 33 -55.10 23.24 -30.93
CA SER A 33 -54.47 22.09 -30.30
C SER A 33 -54.11 20.99 -31.30
N GLY A 34 -52.90 20.43 -31.20
CA GLY A 34 -52.43 19.37 -32.09
C GLY A 34 -51.09 18.77 -31.68
N TRP A 35 -50.21 18.56 -32.67
CA TRP A 35 -48.95 17.84 -32.51
C TRP A 35 -47.93 18.50 -31.56
N HIS A 36 -48.03 19.80 -31.29
CA HIS A 36 -47.08 20.47 -30.41
C HIS A 36 -47.39 20.28 -28.92
N GLN A 37 -48.63 19.92 -28.54
CA GLN A 37 -49.01 19.66 -27.15
C GLN A 37 -48.62 18.25 -26.64
N VAL A 38 -48.33 17.29 -27.53
CA VAL A 38 -48.23 15.86 -27.16
C VAL A 38 -47.11 15.54 -26.15
N PHE A 39 -46.09 16.40 -26.04
CA PHE A 39 -44.92 16.17 -25.17
C PHE A 39 -45.30 16.00 -23.70
N GLY A 40 -46.34 16.68 -23.20
CA GLY A 40 -46.81 16.50 -21.82
C GLY A 40 -47.36 15.09 -21.57
N SER A 41 -48.16 14.58 -22.51
CA SER A 41 -48.72 13.22 -22.46
C SER A 41 -47.65 12.13 -22.61
N VAL A 42 -46.64 12.37 -23.46
CA VAL A 42 -45.46 11.48 -23.59
C VAL A 42 -44.58 11.51 -22.34
N ALA A 43 -44.38 12.67 -21.70
CA ALA A 43 -43.64 12.77 -20.44
C ALA A 43 -44.34 12.01 -19.30
N LEU A 44 -45.66 12.13 -19.19
CA LEU A 44 -46.46 11.36 -18.23
C LEU A 44 -46.34 9.84 -18.47
N PHE A 45 -46.45 9.41 -19.72
CA PHE A 45 -46.25 8.00 -20.08
C PHE A 45 -44.86 7.50 -19.71
N LEU A 46 -43.80 8.24 -20.06
CA LEU A 46 -42.43 7.87 -19.73
C LEU A 46 -42.20 7.81 -18.21
N PHE A 47 -42.76 8.74 -17.43
CA PHE A 47 -42.72 8.67 -15.96
C PHE A 47 -43.41 7.42 -15.41
N LEU A 48 -44.58 7.03 -15.96
CA LEU A 48 -45.26 5.79 -15.57
C LEU A 48 -44.44 4.54 -15.94
N VAL A 49 -43.76 4.53 -17.08
CA VAL A 49 -42.81 3.45 -17.45
C VAL A 49 -41.63 3.40 -16.48
N GLN A 50 -41.07 4.56 -16.07
CA GLN A 50 -40.01 4.62 -15.06
C GLN A 50 -40.47 4.08 -13.71
N ALA A 51 -41.64 4.48 -13.23
CA ALA A 51 -42.20 4.01 -11.96
C ALA A 51 -42.46 2.49 -11.98
N PHE A 52 -43.11 1.98 -13.04
CA PHE A 52 -43.40 0.55 -13.17
C PHE A 52 -42.14 -0.31 -13.28
N THR A 53 -41.19 0.06 -14.14
CA THR A 53 -39.92 -0.66 -14.26
C THR A 53 -39.06 -0.53 -13.00
N GLY A 54 -39.08 0.63 -12.32
CA GLY A 54 -38.38 0.86 -11.06
C GLY A 54 -38.87 -0.06 -9.95
N VAL A 55 -40.19 -0.27 -9.82
CA VAL A 55 -40.77 -1.24 -8.87
C VAL A 55 -40.34 -2.68 -9.19
N LEU A 56 -40.42 -3.10 -10.46
CA LEU A 56 -40.00 -4.46 -10.86
C LEU A 56 -38.50 -4.71 -10.64
N LEU A 57 -37.66 -3.69 -10.84
CA LEU A 57 -36.23 -3.75 -10.53
C LEU A 57 -36.00 -3.80 -9.01
N ALA A 58 -36.69 -2.96 -8.22
CA ALA A 58 -36.55 -2.92 -6.76
C ALA A 58 -36.94 -4.24 -6.07
N LEU A 59 -37.90 -5.00 -6.62
CA LEU A 59 -38.26 -6.35 -6.15
C LEU A 59 -37.14 -7.41 -6.33
N ASN A 60 -36.14 -7.13 -7.18
CA ASN A 60 -35.07 -8.06 -7.56
C ASN A 60 -33.67 -7.54 -7.21
N TYR A 61 -33.57 -6.48 -6.41
CA TYR A 61 -32.35 -5.68 -6.23
C TYR A 61 -31.99 -5.54 -4.75
N ALA A 62 -30.71 -5.73 -4.42
CA ALA A 62 -30.20 -5.65 -3.06
C ALA A 62 -29.57 -4.26 -2.78
N PRO A 63 -30.17 -3.41 -1.92
CA PRO A 63 -29.74 -2.03 -1.73
C PRO A 63 -28.52 -1.89 -0.78
N SER A 64 -27.43 -2.61 -1.04
CA SER A 64 -26.16 -2.47 -0.32
C SER A 64 -24.95 -2.42 -1.28
N PRO A 65 -23.86 -1.70 -0.94
CA PRO A 65 -22.62 -1.68 -1.74
C PRO A 65 -21.99 -3.04 -2.08
N GLY A 66 -22.20 -4.08 -1.26
CA GLY A 66 -21.70 -5.42 -1.57
C GLY A 66 -22.53 -6.13 -2.63
N GLU A 67 -23.86 -6.03 -2.54
CA GLU A 67 -24.78 -6.84 -3.34
C GLU A 67 -25.51 -6.10 -4.46
N ALA A 68 -25.44 -4.77 -4.54
CA ALA A 68 -26.08 -3.99 -5.60
C ALA A 68 -25.57 -4.36 -7.00
N TYR A 69 -24.25 -4.56 -7.13
CA TYR A 69 -23.63 -4.97 -8.39
C TYR A 69 -24.01 -6.42 -8.76
N ASN A 70 -23.98 -7.33 -7.78
CA ASN A 70 -24.32 -8.75 -7.97
C ASN A 70 -25.82 -8.95 -8.31
N SER A 71 -26.71 -8.28 -7.58
CA SER A 71 -28.16 -8.31 -7.84
C SER A 71 -28.52 -7.64 -9.17
N LEU A 72 -27.77 -6.62 -9.61
CA LEU A 72 -27.93 -6.07 -10.97
C LEU A 72 -27.45 -7.05 -12.06
N GLN A 73 -26.41 -7.86 -11.81
CA GLN A 73 -26.05 -8.95 -12.72
C GLN A 73 -27.16 -10.02 -12.78
N TYR A 74 -27.70 -10.44 -11.64
CA TYR A 74 -28.87 -11.34 -11.53
C TYR A 74 -30.11 -10.81 -12.31
N ILE A 75 -30.38 -9.50 -12.25
CA ILE A 75 -31.41 -8.86 -13.09
C ILE A 75 -31.08 -8.96 -14.60
N LEU A 76 -29.81 -8.91 -14.98
CA LEU A 76 -29.38 -8.88 -16.38
C LEU A 76 -29.29 -10.25 -17.06
N THR A 77 -28.74 -11.26 -16.37
CA THR A 77 -28.52 -12.60 -16.91
C THR A 77 -29.74 -13.51 -16.80
N GLU A 78 -30.64 -13.24 -15.85
CA GLU A 78 -31.40 -14.30 -15.21
C GLU A 78 -32.87 -13.98 -14.95
N VAL A 79 -33.21 -12.84 -14.33
CA VAL A 79 -34.63 -12.44 -14.17
C VAL A 79 -35.31 -12.38 -15.54
N THR A 80 -36.50 -12.99 -15.67
CA THR A 80 -37.23 -13.04 -16.94
C THR A 80 -37.46 -11.65 -17.52
N ALA A 81 -36.97 -11.42 -18.75
CA ALA A 81 -36.94 -10.11 -19.40
C ALA A 81 -36.20 -8.99 -18.62
N GLY A 82 -35.38 -9.32 -17.62
CA GLY A 82 -34.72 -8.33 -16.74
C GLY A 82 -33.72 -7.42 -17.46
N ARG A 83 -33.03 -7.90 -18.51
CA ARG A 83 -32.28 -7.04 -19.45
C ARG A 83 -33.19 -6.00 -20.14
N LEU A 84 -34.39 -6.39 -20.57
CA LEU A 84 -35.37 -5.48 -21.15
C LEU A 84 -35.89 -4.50 -20.08
N MET A 85 -36.17 -4.94 -18.86
CA MET A 85 -36.60 -4.07 -17.76
C MET A 85 -35.54 -3.01 -17.41
N ARG A 86 -34.26 -3.40 -17.25
CA ARG A 86 -33.14 -2.47 -17.05
C ARG A 86 -32.97 -1.52 -18.25
N GLY A 87 -33.16 -2.02 -19.47
CA GLY A 87 -33.12 -1.24 -20.71
C GLY A 87 -34.20 -0.16 -20.78
N LEU A 88 -35.46 -0.54 -20.55
CA LEU A 88 -36.61 0.37 -20.52
C LEU A 88 -36.47 1.42 -19.42
N HIS A 89 -35.92 1.04 -18.27
CA HIS A 89 -35.62 1.97 -17.18
C HIS A 89 -34.52 2.97 -17.60
N HIS A 90 -33.29 2.51 -17.88
CA HIS A 90 -32.14 3.37 -18.17
C HIS A 90 -32.34 4.28 -19.41
N TRP A 91 -32.79 3.72 -20.54
CA TRP A 91 -33.03 4.52 -21.74
C TRP A 91 -34.28 5.40 -21.59
N GLY A 92 -35.27 4.96 -20.82
CA GLY A 92 -36.48 5.74 -20.54
C GLY A 92 -36.21 6.96 -19.67
N ALA A 93 -35.26 6.88 -18.72
CA ALA A 93 -34.80 8.04 -17.95
C ALA A 93 -34.15 9.09 -18.87
N SER A 94 -33.28 8.67 -19.78
CA SER A 94 -32.69 9.57 -20.79
C SER A 94 -33.76 10.17 -21.71
N MET A 95 -34.72 9.38 -22.17
CA MET A 95 -35.81 9.85 -23.04
C MET A 95 -36.76 10.82 -22.32
N LEU A 96 -37.05 10.58 -21.03
CA LEU A 96 -37.86 11.49 -20.20
C LEU A 96 -37.20 12.86 -20.08
N ILE A 97 -35.88 12.92 -19.86
CA ILE A 97 -35.14 14.20 -19.82
C ILE A 97 -35.26 14.94 -21.17
N VAL A 98 -35.09 14.25 -22.30
CA VAL A 98 -35.27 14.86 -23.64
C VAL A 98 -36.69 15.40 -23.82
N VAL A 99 -37.72 14.60 -23.50
CA VAL A 99 -39.13 14.99 -23.71
C VAL A 99 -39.54 16.13 -22.77
N VAL A 100 -39.07 16.15 -21.52
CA VAL A 100 -39.33 17.26 -20.59
C VAL A 100 -38.64 18.55 -21.04
N VAL A 101 -37.40 18.48 -21.55
CA VAL A 101 -36.74 19.66 -22.14
C VAL A 101 -37.51 20.16 -23.37
N LEU A 102 -37.91 19.28 -24.29
CA LEU A 102 -38.73 19.65 -25.45
C LEU A 102 -40.07 20.27 -25.04
N HIS A 103 -40.73 19.74 -24.01
CA HIS A 103 -41.98 20.29 -23.48
C HIS A 103 -41.77 21.69 -22.88
N MET A 104 -40.71 21.89 -22.08
CA MET A 104 -40.38 23.21 -21.53
C MET A 104 -40.03 24.22 -22.62
N THR A 105 -39.27 23.82 -23.65
CA THR A 105 -39.00 24.65 -24.84
C THR A 105 -40.27 24.99 -25.61
N GLN A 106 -41.18 24.02 -25.78
CA GLN A 106 -42.48 24.22 -26.43
C GLN A 106 -43.36 25.21 -25.65
N VAL A 107 -43.51 25.03 -24.34
CA VAL A 107 -44.26 25.97 -23.47
C VAL A 107 -43.61 27.36 -23.47
N PHE A 108 -42.27 27.44 -23.50
CA PHE A 108 -41.54 28.70 -23.59
C PHE A 108 -41.78 29.43 -24.92
N LEU A 109 -41.58 28.76 -26.06
CA LEU A 109 -41.71 29.36 -27.40
C LEU A 109 -43.14 29.79 -27.73
N PHE A 110 -44.14 29.01 -27.31
CA PHE A 110 -45.56 29.35 -27.50
C PHE A 110 -46.09 30.35 -26.45
N GLY A 111 -45.29 30.73 -25.45
CA GLY A 111 -45.68 31.71 -24.42
C GLY A 111 -46.75 31.19 -23.46
N ALA A 112 -46.93 29.87 -23.39
CA ALA A 112 -48.00 29.23 -22.62
C ALA A 112 -47.80 29.29 -21.08
N TYR A 113 -46.69 29.88 -20.62
CA TYR A 113 -46.44 30.26 -19.22
C TYR A 113 -47.09 31.59 -18.81
N LYS A 114 -47.53 32.42 -19.77
CA LYS A 114 -48.11 33.74 -19.50
C LYS A 114 -49.46 33.64 -18.78
N LYS A 115 -49.87 34.74 -18.15
CA LYS A 115 -51.11 34.87 -17.36
C LYS A 115 -52.31 34.18 -18.03
N PRO A 116 -53.10 33.33 -17.33
CA PRO A 116 -53.04 33.00 -15.90
C PRO A 116 -52.30 31.68 -15.59
N ARG A 117 -51.22 31.35 -16.33
CA ARG A 117 -50.53 30.03 -16.26
C ARG A 117 -49.16 30.08 -15.57
N GLU A 118 -48.87 31.17 -14.85
CA GLU A 118 -47.59 31.38 -14.15
C GLU A 118 -47.29 30.25 -13.15
N ALA A 119 -48.30 29.86 -12.36
CA ALA A 119 -48.20 28.75 -11.41
C ALA A 119 -47.94 27.40 -12.10
N THR A 120 -48.59 27.14 -13.24
CA THR A 120 -48.37 25.92 -14.04
C THR A 120 -46.91 25.81 -14.48
N TRP A 121 -46.34 26.91 -14.95
CA TRP A 121 -44.93 26.99 -15.34
C TRP A 121 -43.98 26.80 -14.15
N MET A 122 -44.23 27.46 -13.01
CA MET A 122 -43.40 27.29 -11.80
C MET A 122 -43.38 25.82 -11.33
N VAL A 123 -44.53 25.13 -11.34
CA VAL A 123 -44.60 23.69 -11.05
C VAL A 123 -43.85 22.87 -12.11
N GLY A 124 -43.93 23.27 -13.39
CA GLY A 124 -43.13 22.66 -14.48
C GLY A 124 -41.62 22.78 -14.28
N VAL A 125 -41.13 23.94 -13.81
CA VAL A 125 -39.70 24.12 -13.46
C VAL A 125 -39.30 23.23 -12.28
N VAL A 126 -40.15 23.08 -11.25
CA VAL A 126 -39.88 22.15 -10.14
C VAL A 126 -39.88 20.69 -10.62
N LEU A 127 -40.80 20.30 -11.51
CA LEU A 127 -40.82 18.97 -12.12
C LEU A 127 -39.59 18.69 -12.99
N LEU A 128 -39.07 19.69 -13.73
CA LEU A 128 -37.79 19.60 -14.44
C LEU A 128 -36.63 19.35 -13.46
N LEU A 129 -36.56 20.09 -12.35
CA LEU A 129 -35.51 19.90 -11.33
C LEU A 129 -35.59 18.51 -10.68
N LEU A 130 -36.78 17.99 -10.39
CA LEU A 130 -36.98 16.63 -9.90
C LEU A 130 -36.58 15.59 -10.95
N THR A 131 -36.90 15.82 -12.23
CA THR A 131 -36.49 14.96 -13.35
C THR A 131 -34.96 14.81 -13.41
N LEU A 132 -34.23 15.92 -13.24
CA LEU A 132 -32.75 15.91 -13.14
C LEU A 132 -32.25 15.25 -11.84
N ALA A 133 -32.99 15.36 -10.73
CA ALA A 133 -32.64 14.70 -9.47
C ALA A 133 -32.76 13.17 -9.53
N TYR A 134 -33.67 12.59 -10.33
CA TYR A 134 -33.65 11.15 -10.61
C TYR A 134 -32.38 10.73 -11.34
N GLY A 135 -31.94 11.52 -12.33
CA GLY A 135 -30.70 11.31 -13.09
C GLY A 135 -29.42 11.39 -12.26
N LEU A 136 -29.49 11.90 -11.02
CA LEU A 136 -28.41 11.82 -10.04
C LEU A 136 -28.62 10.68 -9.02
N THR A 137 -29.82 10.56 -8.46
CA THR A 137 -30.08 9.61 -7.36
C THR A 137 -30.09 8.15 -7.81
N GLY A 138 -30.65 7.86 -8.99
CA GLY A 138 -30.67 6.51 -9.57
C GLY A 138 -29.33 6.09 -10.17
N TYR A 139 -28.51 7.07 -10.55
CA TYR A 139 -27.21 6.85 -11.19
C TYR A 139 -26.18 6.19 -10.26
N LEU A 140 -26.31 6.33 -8.93
CA LEU A 140 -25.45 5.64 -7.97
C LEU A 140 -25.74 4.13 -7.88
N LEU A 141 -27.00 3.72 -8.11
CA LEU A 141 -27.50 2.39 -7.77
C LEU A 141 -26.80 1.21 -8.47
N PRO A 142 -26.33 1.29 -9.74
CA PRO A 142 -25.56 0.21 -10.36
C PRO A 142 -24.25 -0.17 -9.67
N TRP A 143 -23.72 0.71 -8.79
CA TRP A 143 -22.49 0.51 -8.02
C TRP A 143 -21.28 0.00 -8.84
N ASP A 144 -21.16 0.50 -10.07
CA ASP A 144 -19.93 0.41 -10.85
C ASP A 144 -19.04 1.65 -10.61
N ASN A 145 -17.80 1.62 -11.09
CA ASN A 145 -16.88 2.76 -10.94
C ASN A 145 -17.45 4.09 -11.48
N ARG A 146 -18.24 4.02 -12.56
CA ARG A 146 -18.84 5.17 -13.22
C ARG A 146 -19.90 5.83 -12.33
N ALA A 147 -20.74 5.01 -11.70
CA ALA A 147 -21.74 5.37 -10.70
C ALA A 147 -21.11 5.99 -9.44
N TYR A 148 -20.11 5.31 -8.87
CA TYR A 148 -19.42 5.74 -7.65
C TYR A 148 -18.70 7.08 -7.83
N TRP A 149 -17.72 7.15 -8.74
CA TRP A 149 -16.89 8.34 -8.89
C TRP A 149 -17.64 9.53 -9.49
N GLY A 150 -18.67 9.29 -10.31
CA GLY A 150 -19.59 10.36 -10.75
C GLY A 150 -20.38 10.97 -9.59
N THR A 151 -20.78 10.14 -8.62
CA THR A 151 -21.49 10.61 -7.42
C THR A 151 -20.57 11.39 -6.48
N VAL A 152 -19.31 10.99 -6.31
CA VAL A 152 -18.28 11.76 -5.58
C VAL A 152 -18.19 13.21 -6.10
N VAL A 153 -18.13 13.39 -7.43
CA VAL A 153 -18.10 14.72 -8.05
C VAL A 153 -19.37 15.52 -7.74
N ALA A 154 -20.55 14.91 -7.85
CA ALA A 154 -21.82 15.57 -7.57
C ALA A 154 -21.97 15.98 -6.09
N THR A 155 -21.56 15.14 -5.14
CA THR A 155 -21.58 15.49 -3.71
C THR A 155 -20.56 16.58 -3.37
N ASN A 156 -19.39 16.60 -4.02
CA ASN A 156 -18.40 17.65 -3.84
C ASN A 156 -18.86 19.01 -4.41
N ILE A 157 -19.65 19.01 -5.49
CA ILE A 157 -20.34 20.21 -5.98
C ILE A 157 -21.36 20.71 -4.93
N ALA A 158 -22.22 19.82 -4.41
CA ALA A 158 -23.20 20.18 -3.38
C ALA A 158 -22.54 20.69 -2.08
N ALA A 159 -21.38 20.15 -1.71
CA ALA A 159 -20.60 20.58 -0.54
C ALA A 159 -20.15 22.05 -0.59
N ARG A 160 -19.98 22.60 -1.81
CA ARG A 160 -19.49 23.97 -2.06
C ARG A 160 -20.60 25.03 -2.11
N ALA A 161 -21.87 24.63 -1.95
CA ALA A 161 -22.98 25.58 -1.88
C ALA A 161 -22.83 26.50 -0.64
N PRO A 162 -22.78 27.83 -0.80
CA PRO A 162 -22.73 28.75 0.33
C PRO A 162 -23.89 28.54 1.29
N LEU A 163 -23.62 28.61 2.60
CA LEU A 163 -24.53 28.35 3.73
C LEU A 163 -25.06 26.89 3.83
N LEU A 164 -25.50 26.29 2.72
CA LEU A 164 -26.20 24.99 2.71
C LEU A 164 -25.29 23.76 2.55
N GLY A 165 -24.09 23.90 1.99
CA GLY A 165 -23.18 22.78 1.68
C GLY A 165 -22.89 21.81 2.85
N PRO A 166 -22.60 22.30 4.08
CA PRO A 166 -22.41 21.44 5.25
C PRO A 166 -23.68 20.67 5.67
N TYR A 167 -24.87 21.22 5.43
CA TYR A 167 -26.15 20.56 5.69
C TYR A 167 -26.46 19.53 4.60
N LEU A 168 -26.26 19.88 3.32
CA LEU A 168 -26.47 19.00 2.18
C LEU A 168 -25.56 17.76 2.23
N THR A 169 -24.27 17.93 2.54
CA THR A 169 -23.35 16.78 2.73
C THR A 169 -23.75 15.91 3.92
N SER A 170 -24.16 16.50 5.04
CA SER A 170 -24.62 15.76 6.21
C SER A 170 -25.96 15.03 5.98
N LEU A 171 -26.83 15.58 5.13
CA LEU A 171 -28.11 14.99 4.72
C LEU A 171 -27.91 13.86 3.70
N LEU A 172 -27.04 14.04 2.71
CA LEU A 172 -26.72 13.01 1.72
C LEU A 172 -25.85 11.88 2.30
N GLY A 173 -25.06 12.16 3.35
CA GLY A 173 -24.20 11.18 4.04
C GLY A 173 -22.72 11.23 3.64
N GLY A 174 -22.37 11.97 2.58
CA GLY A 174 -21.00 12.09 2.05
C GLY A 174 -20.08 13.04 2.82
N LYS A 175 -20.01 12.94 4.15
CA LYS A 175 -19.04 13.72 4.97
C LYS A 175 -17.61 13.18 4.87
N ASP A 176 -17.46 11.88 4.62
CA ASP A 176 -16.19 11.18 4.73
C ASP A 176 -15.81 10.43 3.44
N SER A 177 -16.76 9.69 2.87
CA SER A 177 -16.68 9.04 1.55
C SER A 177 -18.10 8.67 1.08
N ILE A 178 -18.24 8.12 -0.13
CA ILE A 178 -19.49 7.48 -0.56
C ILE A 178 -19.48 6.05 0.00
N GLY A 179 -20.41 5.75 0.91
CA GLY A 179 -20.50 4.43 1.56
C GLY A 179 -21.94 3.98 1.78
N VAL A 180 -22.12 2.92 2.57
CA VAL A 180 -23.42 2.27 2.84
C VAL A 180 -24.51 3.28 3.24
N VAL A 181 -24.19 4.26 4.09
CA VAL A 181 -25.13 5.30 4.54
C VAL A 181 -25.57 6.20 3.37
N THR A 182 -24.63 6.66 2.54
CA THR A 182 -24.92 7.46 1.35
C THR A 182 -25.75 6.67 0.35
N PHE A 183 -25.39 5.40 0.13
CA PHE A 183 -26.07 4.49 -0.80
C PHE A 183 -27.54 4.25 -0.40
N ALA A 184 -27.78 3.89 0.87
CA ALA A 184 -29.13 3.66 1.39
C ALA A 184 -30.00 4.93 1.33
N ARG A 185 -29.42 6.11 1.53
CA ARG A 185 -30.11 7.40 1.40
C ARG A 185 -30.44 7.73 -0.06
N PHE A 186 -29.53 7.48 -1.00
CA PHE A 186 -29.79 7.65 -2.43
C PHE A 186 -30.88 6.69 -2.93
N PHE A 187 -30.85 5.42 -2.49
CA PHE A 187 -31.92 4.45 -2.77
C PHE A 187 -33.27 4.89 -2.19
N ALA A 188 -33.32 5.31 -0.92
CA ALA A 188 -34.55 5.82 -0.30
C ALA A 188 -35.07 7.10 -0.99
N LEU A 189 -34.19 8.02 -1.39
CA LEU A 189 -34.57 9.18 -2.20
C LEU A 189 -35.17 8.75 -3.54
N HIS A 190 -34.49 7.88 -4.28
CA HIS A 190 -34.86 7.49 -5.64
C HIS A 190 -36.15 6.65 -5.70
N VAL A 191 -36.33 5.71 -4.77
CA VAL A 191 -37.40 4.69 -4.81
C VAL A 191 -38.58 5.06 -3.91
N LEU A 192 -38.35 5.65 -2.74
CA LEU A 192 -39.40 5.89 -1.73
C LEU A 192 -39.89 7.35 -1.69
N LEU A 193 -39.01 8.35 -1.81
CA LEU A 193 -39.36 9.74 -1.54
C LEU A 193 -39.67 10.58 -2.79
N LEU A 194 -38.83 10.49 -3.83
CA LEU A 194 -39.01 11.27 -5.06
C LEU A 194 -40.26 10.85 -5.87
N PRO A 195 -40.57 9.54 -6.08
CA PRO A 195 -41.70 9.13 -6.91
C PRO A 195 -43.06 9.62 -6.40
N PRO A 196 -43.42 9.50 -5.10
CA PRO A 196 -44.66 10.08 -4.58
C PRO A 196 -44.70 11.60 -4.68
N ALA A 197 -43.61 12.30 -4.34
CA ALA A 197 -43.53 13.76 -4.42
C ALA A 197 -43.71 14.28 -5.87
N THR A 198 -43.11 13.59 -6.83
CA THR A 198 -43.23 13.90 -8.27
C THR A 198 -44.65 13.59 -8.76
N THR A 199 -45.23 12.47 -8.34
CA THR A 199 -46.62 12.09 -8.67
C THR A 199 -47.62 13.14 -8.17
N LEU A 200 -47.48 13.61 -6.93
CA LEU A 200 -48.32 14.69 -6.37
C LEU A 200 -48.19 16.00 -7.16
N LEU A 201 -46.96 16.39 -7.54
CA LEU A 201 -46.73 17.59 -8.35
C LEU A 201 -47.22 17.44 -9.79
N ILE A 202 -47.18 16.23 -10.38
CA ILE A 202 -47.79 15.93 -11.69
C ILE A 202 -49.31 16.08 -11.60
N PHE A 203 -49.97 15.52 -10.57
CA PHE A 203 -51.41 15.71 -10.37
C PHE A 203 -51.78 17.18 -10.21
N PHE A 204 -51.00 17.95 -9.43
CA PHE A 204 -51.22 19.39 -9.26
C PHE A 204 -50.98 20.17 -10.57
N HIS A 205 -49.94 19.84 -11.33
CA HIS A 205 -49.66 20.44 -12.63
C HIS A 205 -50.80 20.19 -13.63
N ILE A 206 -51.28 18.95 -13.75
CA ILE A 206 -52.42 18.59 -14.60
C ILE A 206 -53.70 19.31 -14.14
N TYR A 207 -53.95 19.41 -12.83
CA TYR A 207 -55.06 20.19 -12.29
C TYR A 207 -54.97 21.68 -12.71
N LEU A 208 -53.80 22.31 -12.67
CA LEU A 208 -53.62 23.69 -13.12
C LEU A 208 -53.82 23.83 -14.63
N VAL A 209 -53.31 22.91 -15.45
CA VAL A 209 -53.55 22.87 -16.90
C VAL A 209 -55.05 22.76 -17.22
N ARG A 210 -55.79 21.90 -16.51
CA ARG A 210 -57.24 21.71 -16.68
C ARG A 210 -58.05 22.92 -16.16
N LYS A 211 -57.60 23.56 -15.08
CA LYS A 211 -58.23 24.76 -14.49
C LYS A 211 -58.10 26.01 -15.37
N HIS A 212 -56.95 26.19 -16.02
CA HIS A 212 -56.64 27.39 -16.81
C HIS A 212 -56.71 27.15 -18.34
N GLY A 213 -57.01 25.92 -18.75
CA GLY A 213 -57.04 25.47 -20.13
C GLY A 213 -55.65 25.43 -20.80
N VAL A 214 -55.53 24.61 -21.84
CA VAL A 214 -54.41 24.70 -22.79
C VAL A 214 -54.37 26.12 -23.39
N ALA A 215 -53.17 26.67 -23.60
CA ALA A 215 -53.02 27.99 -24.19
C ALA A 215 -53.51 27.98 -25.67
N PRO A 216 -54.44 28.87 -26.06
CA PRO A 216 -54.85 29.03 -27.45
C PRO A 216 -53.72 29.67 -28.27
N ALA A 217 -53.71 29.42 -29.58
CA ALA A 217 -52.92 30.23 -30.49
C ALA A 217 -53.51 31.65 -30.62
N PRO A 218 -52.70 32.67 -30.95
CA PRO A 218 -53.20 34.03 -31.18
C PRO A 218 -54.24 34.04 -32.31
N GLY A 219 -55.45 34.53 -32.02
CA GLY A 219 -56.61 34.51 -32.93
C GLY A 219 -57.54 33.30 -32.78
N ASP A 220 -57.14 32.23 -32.08
CA ASP A 220 -57.97 31.03 -31.83
C ASP A 220 -59.13 31.32 -30.85
N GLU A 221 -59.11 32.48 -30.18
CA GLU A 221 -60.14 32.96 -29.25
C GLU A 221 -61.51 33.18 -29.93
N TYR A 222 -61.53 33.38 -31.25
CA TYR A 222 -62.74 33.57 -32.06
C TYR A 222 -63.17 32.29 -32.80
N VAL A 223 -62.47 31.17 -32.59
CA VAL A 223 -62.72 29.89 -33.25
C VAL A 223 -63.47 28.95 -32.29
N PRO A 224 -64.51 28.21 -32.74
CA PRO A 224 -65.17 27.23 -31.90
C PRO A 224 -64.19 26.17 -31.37
N LYS A 225 -64.15 26.00 -30.05
CA LYS A 225 -63.35 24.95 -29.40
C LYS A 225 -63.77 23.55 -29.88
N LYS A 226 -62.83 22.62 -29.86
CA LYS A 226 -63.07 21.21 -30.17
C LYS A 226 -62.97 20.34 -28.93
N ARG A 227 -63.49 19.12 -28.99
CA ARG A 227 -63.40 18.14 -27.88
C ARG A 227 -62.05 17.42 -27.89
N PHE A 228 -61.53 17.10 -26.71
CA PHE A 228 -60.28 16.35 -26.56
C PHE A 228 -60.34 14.96 -27.24
N TYR A 229 -61.41 14.20 -27.00
CA TYR A 229 -61.72 12.97 -27.74
C TYR A 229 -62.61 13.25 -28.97
N PRO A 230 -62.33 12.65 -30.15
CA PRO A 230 -61.27 11.67 -30.42
C PRO A 230 -59.94 12.27 -30.89
N GLU A 231 -59.93 13.47 -31.47
CA GLU A 231 -58.79 13.98 -32.24
C GLU A 231 -57.47 14.11 -31.48
N GLN A 232 -57.48 14.74 -30.31
CA GLN A 232 -56.26 14.98 -29.56
C GLN A 232 -55.83 13.71 -28.83
N ALA A 233 -56.80 12.96 -28.28
CA ALA A 233 -56.57 11.64 -27.71
C ALA A 233 -55.86 10.70 -28.70
N PHE A 234 -56.22 10.72 -29.99
CA PHE A 234 -55.53 9.96 -31.03
C PHE A 234 -54.08 10.42 -31.26
N LYS A 235 -53.84 11.74 -31.37
CA LYS A 235 -52.49 12.32 -31.57
C LYS A 235 -51.56 12.00 -30.39
N ASP A 236 -52.07 12.16 -29.17
CA ASP A 236 -51.36 11.81 -27.94
C ASP A 236 -51.04 10.31 -27.88
N THR A 237 -52.01 9.44 -28.22
CA THR A 237 -51.81 7.98 -28.24
C THR A 237 -50.77 7.56 -29.28
N LEU A 238 -50.80 8.14 -30.48
CA LEU A 238 -49.83 7.85 -31.53
C LEU A 238 -48.43 8.37 -31.18
N ALA A 239 -48.32 9.54 -30.54
CA ALA A 239 -47.05 10.05 -30.03
C ALA A 239 -46.46 9.14 -28.92
N ILE A 240 -47.31 8.67 -28.00
CA ILE A 240 -46.93 7.69 -26.96
C ILE A 240 -46.47 6.37 -27.59
N PHE A 241 -47.19 5.86 -28.60
CA PHE A 241 -46.81 4.63 -29.30
C PHE A 241 -45.45 4.75 -30.00
N VAL A 242 -45.21 5.84 -30.74
CA VAL A 242 -43.91 6.09 -31.40
C VAL A 242 -42.80 6.22 -30.35
N ALA A 243 -43.04 6.92 -29.23
CA ALA A 243 -42.06 7.02 -28.15
C ALA A 243 -41.75 5.66 -27.51
N PHE A 244 -42.77 4.82 -27.29
CA PHE A 244 -42.59 3.47 -26.77
C PHE A 244 -41.83 2.56 -27.74
N VAL A 245 -42.11 2.63 -29.05
CA VAL A 245 -41.38 1.85 -30.07
C VAL A 245 -39.90 2.23 -30.10
N ILE A 246 -39.57 3.52 -30.06
CA ILE A 246 -38.18 4.01 -29.97
C ILE A 246 -37.51 3.48 -28.68
N LEU A 247 -38.17 3.62 -27.54
CA LEU A 247 -37.65 3.15 -26.24
C LEU A 247 -37.46 1.63 -26.19
N PHE A 248 -38.39 0.85 -26.76
CA PHE A 248 -38.32 -0.60 -26.82
C PHE A 248 -37.17 -1.07 -27.72
N ILE A 249 -37.01 -0.47 -28.91
CA ILE A 249 -35.87 -0.75 -29.80
C ILE A 249 -34.55 -0.43 -29.09
N MET A 250 -34.45 0.73 -28.41
CA MET A 250 -33.28 1.08 -27.60
C MET A 250 -32.99 0.05 -26.50
N ALA A 251 -34.01 -0.39 -25.76
CA ALA A 251 -33.87 -1.35 -24.67
C ALA A 251 -33.48 -2.77 -25.12
N VAL A 252 -33.91 -3.21 -26.31
CA VAL A 252 -33.52 -4.50 -26.89
C VAL A 252 -32.13 -4.42 -27.52
N VAL A 253 -31.90 -3.46 -28.42
CA VAL A 253 -30.73 -3.40 -29.30
C VAL A 253 -29.52 -2.78 -28.60
N VAL A 254 -29.70 -1.64 -27.92
CA VAL A 254 -28.59 -0.88 -27.35
C VAL A 254 -28.32 -1.35 -25.92
N ARG A 255 -27.20 -2.06 -25.74
CA ARG A 255 -26.78 -2.59 -24.43
C ARG A 255 -26.54 -1.43 -23.46
N VAL A 256 -27.28 -1.42 -22.34
CA VAL A 256 -27.02 -0.51 -21.21
C VAL A 256 -25.62 -0.80 -20.65
N PRO A 257 -24.72 0.20 -20.55
CA PRO A 257 -23.38 -0.03 -20.01
C PRO A 257 -23.41 -0.52 -18.56
N LEU A 258 -22.35 -1.23 -18.17
CA LEU A 258 -22.01 -1.57 -16.80
C LEU A 258 -20.49 -1.71 -16.78
N GLU A 259 -19.80 -0.92 -15.97
CA GLU A 259 -18.35 -1.04 -15.78
C GLU A 259 -18.04 -2.12 -14.72
N ARG A 260 -16.78 -2.27 -14.31
CA ARG A 260 -16.45 -3.09 -13.13
C ARG A 260 -17.10 -2.49 -11.87
N ALA A 261 -17.40 -3.35 -10.90
CA ALA A 261 -17.84 -2.96 -9.56
C ALA A 261 -16.96 -1.83 -8.98
N ALA A 262 -17.57 -0.93 -8.23
CA ALA A 262 -16.91 0.25 -7.71
C ALA A 262 -15.70 -0.10 -6.82
N ASP A 263 -14.56 0.52 -7.13
CA ASP A 263 -13.31 0.43 -6.38
C ASP A 263 -12.98 1.83 -5.80
N PRO A 264 -13.27 2.06 -4.51
CA PRO A 264 -12.93 3.32 -3.82
C PRO A 264 -11.43 3.62 -3.74
N THR A 265 -10.54 2.66 -4.05
CA THR A 265 -9.08 2.83 -4.00
C THR A 265 -8.47 3.21 -5.35
N ASP A 266 -9.24 3.15 -6.45
CA ASP A 266 -8.76 3.49 -7.79
C ASP A 266 -8.74 5.01 -8.03
N THR A 267 -7.70 5.67 -7.51
CA THR A 267 -7.45 7.10 -7.71
C THR A 267 -6.99 7.46 -9.14
N ALA A 268 -6.86 6.48 -10.05
CA ALA A 268 -6.56 6.71 -11.46
C ALA A 268 -7.83 6.80 -12.33
N TYR A 269 -9.00 6.45 -11.78
CA TYR A 269 -10.28 6.58 -12.49
C TYR A 269 -10.63 8.05 -12.77
N THR A 270 -11.03 8.36 -14.01
CA THR A 270 -11.37 9.72 -14.44
C THR A 270 -12.88 9.88 -14.66
N PRO A 271 -13.66 10.28 -13.63
CA PRO A 271 -15.12 10.32 -13.72
C PRO A 271 -15.63 11.26 -14.83
N ARG A 272 -16.68 10.81 -15.51
CA ARG A 272 -17.50 11.60 -16.44
C ARG A 272 -18.98 11.35 -16.11
N PRO A 273 -19.80 12.39 -15.93
CA PRO A 273 -21.22 12.23 -15.63
C PRO A 273 -22.01 11.76 -16.86
N GLU A 274 -23.32 11.62 -16.72
CA GLU A 274 -24.20 11.32 -17.87
C GLU A 274 -24.29 12.44 -18.89
N TRP A 275 -24.71 12.08 -20.10
CA TRP A 275 -24.75 12.99 -21.27
C TRP A 275 -25.50 14.30 -21.00
N TYR A 276 -26.59 14.25 -20.24
CA TYR A 276 -27.39 15.41 -19.86
C TYR A 276 -26.69 16.37 -18.88
N PHE A 277 -25.56 15.99 -18.29
CA PHE A 277 -24.72 16.86 -17.45
C PHE A 277 -23.34 17.17 -18.08
N LEU A 278 -23.01 16.64 -19.26
CA LEU A 278 -21.70 16.86 -19.89
C LEU A 278 -21.43 18.33 -20.25
N PHE A 279 -22.45 19.09 -20.66
CA PHE A 279 -22.31 20.52 -20.92
C PHE A 279 -21.87 21.31 -19.67
N LEU A 280 -22.46 20.99 -18.52
CA LEU A 280 -22.14 21.61 -17.23
C LEU A 280 -20.73 21.19 -16.79
N PHE A 281 -20.39 19.91 -16.91
CA PHE A 281 -19.04 19.40 -16.64
C PHE A 281 -17.97 20.06 -17.51
N GLN A 282 -18.25 20.38 -18.78
CA GLN A 282 -17.33 21.15 -19.62
C GLN A 282 -17.26 22.62 -19.18
N THR A 283 -18.38 23.22 -18.81
CA THR A 283 -18.44 24.60 -18.29
C THR A 283 -17.59 24.77 -17.03
N LEU A 284 -17.63 23.80 -16.12
CA LEU A 284 -16.85 23.80 -14.88
C LEU A 284 -15.33 23.88 -15.12
N LYS A 285 -14.81 23.31 -16.22
CA LYS A 285 -13.37 23.36 -16.53
C LYS A 285 -12.84 24.77 -16.79
N PHE A 286 -13.71 25.76 -17.06
CA PHE A 286 -13.32 27.16 -17.22
C PHE A 286 -13.21 27.92 -15.89
N PHE A 287 -13.60 27.31 -14.76
CA PHE A 287 -13.57 27.93 -13.44
C PHE A 287 -12.66 27.13 -12.49
N SER A 288 -11.59 27.77 -12.01
CA SER A 288 -10.61 27.14 -11.10
C SER A 288 -10.45 27.94 -9.81
N GLY A 289 -9.94 27.28 -8.76
CA GLY A 289 -9.74 27.89 -7.45
C GLY A 289 -11.05 28.41 -6.84
N SER A 290 -11.01 29.61 -6.26
CA SER A 290 -12.19 30.24 -5.64
C SER A 290 -13.35 30.52 -6.61
N LEU A 291 -13.08 30.61 -7.91
CA LEU A 291 -14.11 30.86 -8.93
C LEU A 291 -14.93 29.60 -9.27
N GLU A 292 -14.53 28.40 -8.83
CA GLU A 292 -15.26 27.15 -9.12
C GLU A 292 -16.70 27.16 -8.56
N VAL A 293 -16.96 27.91 -7.47
CA VAL A 293 -18.31 28.13 -6.91
C VAL A 293 -19.21 28.90 -7.90
N VAL A 294 -18.64 29.79 -8.71
CA VAL A 294 -19.40 30.55 -9.72
C VAL A 294 -19.93 29.61 -10.80
N GLY A 295 -19.07 28.74 -11.34
CA GLY A 295 -19.46 27.75 -12.35
C GLY A 295 -20.40 26.65 -11.82
N SER A 296 -20.23 26.24 -10.55
CA SER A 296 -20.94 25.08 -9.98
C SER A 296 -22.23 25.39 -9.23
N VAL A 297 -22.38 26.60 -8.68
CA VAL A 297 -23.54 26.98 -7.87
C VAL A 297 -24.21 28.25 -8.40
N VAL A 298 -23.45 29.30 -8.70
CA VAL A 298 -24.03 30.61 -9.07
C VAL A 298 -24.67 30.58 -10.46
N LEU A 299 -23.96 30.12 -11.49
CA LEU A 299 -24.50 30.11 -12.86
C LEU A 299 -25.71 29.16 -13.01
N PRO A 300 -25.71 27.91 -12.48
CA PRO A 300 -26.92 27.08 -12.49
C PRO A 300 -28.06 27.69 -11.66
N GLY A 301 -27.76 28.27 -10.50
CA GLY A 301 -28.76 28.92 -9.64
C GLY A 301 -29.42 30.12 -10.33
N LEU A 302 -28.65 30.97 -11.02
CA LEU A 302 -29.16 32.08 -11.82
C LEU A 302 -30.01 31.62 -13.01
N ALA A 303 -29.62 30.52 -13.68
CA ALA A 303 -30.43 29.94 -14.76
C ALA A 303 -31.79 29.42 -14.27
N VAL A 304 -31.82 28.74 -13.11
CA VAL A 304 -33.06 28.28 -12.48
C VAL A 304 -33.92 29.45 -11.99
N LEU A 305 -33.30 30.46 -11.38
CA LEU A 305 -33.98 31.69 -10.96
C LEU A 305 -34.62 32.40 -12.16
N LEU A 306 -33.87 32.57 -13.26
CA LEU A 306 -34.36 33.15 -14.50
C LEU A 306 -35.57 32.39 -15.03
N LEU A 307 -35.51 31.05 -15.09
CA LEU A 307 -36.66 30.23 -15.49
C LEU A 307 -37.88 30.48 -14.59
N LEU A 308 -37.71 30.58 -13.27
CA LEU A 308 -38.81 30.87 -12.35
C LEU A 308 -39.39 32.28 -12.52
N VAL A 309 -38.58 33.30 -12.84
CA VAL A 309 -39.07 34.70 -12.96
C VAL A 309 -39.57 35.09 -14.35
N VAL A 310 -39.27 34.33 -15.41
CA VAL A 310 -39.70 34.58 -16.80
C VAL A 310 -41.18 35.02 -16.95
N PRO A 311 -42.18 34.37 -16.31
CA PRO A 311 -43.59 34.78 -16.44
C PRO A 311 -43.92 36.18 -15.90
N PHE A 312 -43.09 36.70 -14.99
CA PHE A 312 -43.26 38.02 -14.39
C PHE A 312 -42.48 39.12 -15.14
N ILE A 313 -41.56 38.72 -16.02
CA ILE A 313 -40.76 39.60 -16.90
C ILE A 313 -41.45 39.76 -18.25
N ASP A 314 -41.75 38.67 -18.97
CA ASP A 314 -42.40 38.71 -20.28
C ASP A 314 -43.93 38.86 -20.15
N ARG A 315 -44.36 40.10 -19.96
CA ARG A 315 -45.76 40.51 -19.79
C ARG A 315 -46.49 40.88 -21.07
N ASP A 316 -45.81 40.80 -22.23
CA ASP A 316 -46.41 41.17 -23.52
C ASP A 316 -47.59 40.26 -23.88
N GLN A 317 -48.38 40.65 -24.88
CA GLN A 317 -49.43 39.79 -25.41
C GLN A 317 -48.87 38.48 -25.99
N VAL A 318 -49.71 37.45 -26.10
CA VAL A 318 -49.35 36.21 -26.78
C VAL A 318 -49.37 36.47 -28.30
N VAL A 319 -48.20 36.47 -28.92
CA VAL A 319 -48.03 36.65 -30.38
C VAL A 319 -47.52 35.37 -31.03
N ALA A 320 -47.74 35.22 -32.35
CA ALA A 320 -47.39 34.00 -33.07
C ALA A 320 -45.90 33.67 -32.91
N VAL A 321 -45.55 32.38 -32.81
CA VAL A 321 -44.18 31.91 -32.51
C VAL A 321 -43.14 32.53 -33.46
N THR A 322 -43.47 32.64 -34.75
CA THR A 322 -42.63 33.28 -35.78
C THR A 322 -42.31 34.75 -35.54
N ARG A 323 -43.11 35.46 -34.73
CA ARG A 323 -42.88 36.86 -34.32
C ARG A 323 -42.10 36.98 -33.00
N ARG A 324 -41.91 35.90 -32.24
CA ARG A 324 -41.16 35.90 -30.97
C ARG A 324 -39.66 35.70 -31.22
N THR A 325 -39.07 36.61 -32.00
CA THR A 325 -37.66 36.58 -32.44
C THR A 325 -36.69 36.40 -31.28
N PHE A 326 -36.85 37.17 -30.19
CA PHE A 326 -36.01 37.03 -28.99
C PHE A 326 -36.06 35.61 -28.40
N ALA A 327 -37.26 35.03 -28.24
CA ALA A 327 -37.43 33.69 -27.68
C ALA A 327 -36.84 32.60 -28.59
N LEU A 328 -37.02 32.73 -29.91
CA LEU A 328 -36.43 31.84 -30.91
C LEU A 328 -34.89 31.92 -30.91
N THR A 329 -34.33 33.13 -30.94
CA THR A 329 -32.87 33.35 -30.89
C THR A 329 -32.28 32.86 -29.57
N PHE A 330 -32.94 33.10 -28.43
CA PHE A 330 -32.49 32.59 -27.13
C PHE A 330 -32.44 31.06 -27.10
N VAL A 331 -33.51 30.38 -27.55
CA VAL A 331 -33.55 28.92 -27.63
C VAL A 331 -32.50 28.37 -28.60
N ALA A 332 -32.32 29.00 -29.76
CA ALA A 332 -31.31 28.60 -30.73
C ALA A 332 -29.88 28.72 -30.16
N LEU A 333 -29.54 29.86 -29.55
CA LEU A 333 -28.24 30.07 -28.91
C LEU A 333 -28.00 29.12 -27.74
N ALA A 334 -29.03 28.87 -26.91
CA ALA A 334 -28.95 27.90 -25.81
C ALA A 334 -28.72 26.47 -26.32
N ALA A 335 -29.42 26.06 -27.38
CA ALA A 335 -29.24 24.74 -28.01
C ALA A 335 -27.85 24.59 -28.64
N ILE A 336 -27.35 25.63 -29.33
CA ILE A 336 -26.00 25.66 -29.90
C ILE A 336 -24.95 25.55 -28.78
N ALA A 337 -25.04 26.37 -27.73
CA ALA A 337 -24.11 26.36 -26.60
C ALA A 337 -24.10 25.01 -25.87
N TRP A 338 -25.28 24.47 -25.55
CA TRP A 338 -25.43 23.16 -24.91
C TRP A 338 -24.84 22.02 -25.75
N THR A 339 -25.09 22.03 -27.07
CA THR A 339 -24.55 21.02 -28.00
C THR A 339 -23.03 21.16 -28.14
N ALA A 340 -22.50 22.37 -28.30
CA ALA A 340 -21.07 22.63 -28.44
C ALA A 340 -20.27 22.26 -27.18
N LEU A 341 -20.78 22.61 -25.99
CA LEU A 341 -20.17 22.22 -24.71
C LEU A 341 -20.20 20.70 -24.50
N THR A 342 -21.31 20.04 -24.86
CA THR A 342 -21.42 18.57 -24.80
C THR A 342 -20.45 17.90 -25.78
N ALA A 343 -20.34 18.39 -27.01
CA ALA A 343 -19.37 17.90 -28.00
C ALA A 343 -17.93 18.09 -27.52
N ALA A 344 -17.58 19.25 -26.95
CA ALA A 344 -16.27 19.51 -26.36
C ALA A 344 -15.97 18.59 -25.15
N ALA A 345 -16.97 18.26 -24.33
CA ALA A 345 -16.82 17.27 -23.25
C ALA A 345 -16.46 15.88 -23.80
N VAL A 346 -17.14 15.44 -24.87
CA VAL A 346 -16.90 14.16 -25.53
C VAL A 346 -15.53 14.13 -26.21
N ILE A 347 -15.18 15.17 -26.99
CA ILE A 347 -13.88 15.27 -27.68
C ILE A 347 -12.72 15.28 -26.66
N THR A 348 -12.87 15.95 -25.52
CA THR A 348 -11.88 15.95 -24.43
C THR A 348 -11.97 14.72 -23.51
N THR A 349 -12.48 13.58 -23.99
CA THR A 349 -12.49 12.29 -23.26
C THR A 349 -11.33 11.40 -23.72
N PRO A 350 -10.44 10.97 -22.81
CA PRO A 350 -9.35 10.06 -23.16
C PRO A 350 -9.84 8.75 -23.78
N LYS A 351 -9.28 8.37 -24.93
CA LYS A 351 -9.59 7.10 -25.61
C LYS A 351 -8.87 5.92 -24.93
N GLY A 352 -9.26 5.59 -23.70
CA GLY A 352 -8.60 4.56 -22.90
C GLY A 352 -9.38 4.00 -21.69
N ALA A 353 -10.67 4.31 -21.55
CA ALA A 353 -11.48 3.77 -20.45
C ALA A 353 -11.87 2.30 -20.70
N ASN A 354 -11.46 1.40 -19.79
CA ASN A 354 -11.68 -0.04 -19.87
C ASN A 354 -13.17 -0.44 -19.76
N ARG A 355 -13.86 -0.51 -20.90
CA ARG A 355 -15.19 -1.13 -21.02
C ARG A 355 -15.09 -2.65 -20.97
N ALA A 356 -15.12 -3.22 -19.77
CA ALA A 356 -15.24 -4.66 -19.57
C ALA A 356 -16.65 -5.15 -19.99
N THR A 357 -16.82 -5.52 -21.27
CA THR A 357 -18.05 -6.15 -21.74
C THR A 357 -18.16 -7.57 -21.21
N ILE A 358 -19.02 -7.77 -20.21
CA ILE A 358 -19.47 -9.08 -19.74
C ILE A 358 -20.10 -9.85 -20.92
N ASP A 359 -19.81 -11.15 -21.02
CA ASP A 359 -20.52 -12.06 -21.92
C ASP A 359 -21.81 -12.59 -21.25
N PHE A 360 -22.88 -12.65 -22.03
CA PHE A 360 -24.23 -13.04 -21.62
C PHE A 360 -24.75 -14.23 -22.47
N SER A 361 -23.85 -14.97 -23.13
CA SER A 361 -24.19 -15.99 -24.13
C SER A 361 -24.70 -17.32 -23.55
N SER A 362 -24.47 -17.61 -22.26
CA SER A 362 -24.91 -18.85 -21.64
C SER A 362 -26.31 -18.76 -21.00
N PRO A 363 -27.30 -19.59 -21.39
CA PRO A 363 -28.40 -19.91 -20.48
C PRO A 363 -27.81 -20.59 -19.23
N SER A 364 -28.43 -20.37 -18.06
CA SER A 364 -27.79 -20.69 -16.78
C SER A 364 -28.79 -21.16 -15.71
N ASP A 365 -28.31 -21.92 -14.71
CA ASP A 365 -29.11 -22.75 -13.78
C ASP A 365 -28.98 -22.37 -12.27
N TRP A 366 -28.81 -21.10 -11.90
CA TRP A 366 -28.44 -20.61 -10.56
C TRP A 366 -29.62 -20.63 -9.58
N LEU A 367 -30.87 -20.39 -10.01
CA LEU A 367 -32.04 -20.40 -9.10
C LEU A 367 -32.33 -21.79 -8.46
N GLN A 368 -31.59 -22.84 -8.84
CA GLN A 368 -31.66 -24.18 -8.23
C GLN A 368 -30.36 -24.56 -7.48
N LEU A 369 -29.39 -23.65 -7.35
CA LEU A 369 -28.03 -23.96 -6.92
C LEU A 369 -27.49 -22.97 -5.88
N SER A 370 -27.26 -23.47 -4.67
CA SER A 370 -26.41 -22.82 -3.66
C SER A 370 -25.05 -22.40 -4.25
N PRO A 371 -24.48 -21.23 -3.90
CA PRO A 371 -23.41 -20.60 -4.68
C PRO A 371 -22.22 -21.50 -5.04
N TRP A 372 -21.74 -22.35 -4.12
CA TRP A 372 -20.69 -23.34 -4.39
C TRP A 372 -20.98 -24.28 -5.58
N LYS A 373 -22.23 -24.70 -5.80
CA LYS A 373 -22.61 -25.58 -6.91
C LYS A 373 -22.42 -24.91 -8.27
N ARG A 374 -22.47 -23.57 -8.33
CA ARG A 374 -22.16 -22.78 -9.54
C ARG A 374 -20.71 -22.99 -9.96
N TYR A 375 -19.78 -22.99 -9.00
CA TYR A 375 -18.36 -23.23 -9.23
C TYR A 375 -18.05 -24.68 -9.59
N LYS A 376 -18.68 -25.67 -8.92
CA LYS A 376 -18.62 -27.09 -9.30
C LYS A 376 -19.04 -27.34 -10.75
N ARG A 377 -20.24 -26.89 -11.16
CA ARG A 377 -20.72 -26.98 -12.56
C ARG A 377 -19.90 -26.13 -13.54
N GLY A 378 -19.24 -25.08 -13.06
CA GLY A 378 -18.32 -24.27 -13.84
C GLY A 378 -17.01 -25.01 -14.15
N TYR A 379 -16.41 -25.64 -13.13
CA TYR A 379 -15.21 -26.48 -13.28
C TYR A 379 -15.47 -27.68 -14.18
N ALA A 380 -16.61 -28.38 -14.02
CA ALA A 380 -16.99 -29.49 -14.88
C ALA A 380 -17.03 -29.09 -16.37
N ARG A 381 -17.67 -27.96 -16.70
CA ARG A 381 -17.72 -27.42 -18.07
C ARG A 381 -16.33 -26.98 -18.58
N PHE A 382 -15.51 -26.37 -17.73
CA PHE A 382 -14.13 -25.99 -18.08
C PHE A 382 -13.23 -27.20 -18.34
N ALA A 383 -13.32 -28.24 -17.51
CA ALA A 383 -12.57 -29.48 -17.69
C ALA A 383 -12.98 -30.20 -18.99
N GLN A 384 -14.27 -30.19 -19.34
CA GLN A 384 -14.79 -30.77 -20.57
C GLN A 384 -14.25 -30.12 -21.85
N THR A 385 -13.83 -28.84 -21.83
CA THR A 385 -13.21 -28.20 -23.00
C THR A 385 -11.72 -28.51 -23.17
N ARG A 386 -11.11 -29.32 -22.28
CA ARG A 386 -9.66 -29.57 -22.27
C ARG A 386 -9.28 -30.99 -22.72
N PRO A 387 -8.10 -31.18 -23.36
CA PRO A 387 -7.59 -32.51 -23.74
C PRO A 387 -7.43 -33.46 -22.54
N ASP A 388 -7.09 -32.93 -21.36
CA ASP A 388 -6.91 -33.71 -20.13
C ASP A 388 -8.21 -33.95 -19.33
N THR A 389 -9.38 -33.71 -19.92
CA THR A 389 -10.72 -33.89 -19.30
C THR A 389 -10.86 -35.18 -18.47
N LYS A 390 -10.43 -36.34 -18.99
CA LYS A 390 -10.53 -37.63 -18.28
C LYS A 390 -9.76 -37.65 -16.95
N ARG A 391 -8.66 -36.91 -16.84
CA ARG A 391 -7.89 -36.75 -15.61
C ARG A 391 -8.53 -35.71 -14.69
N LEU A 392 -8.94 -34.57 -15.24
CA LEU A 392 -9.54 -33.47 -14.48
C LEU A 392 -10.90 -33.84 -13.85
N MET A 393 -11.61 -34.79 -14.43
CA MET A 393 -12.90 -35.31 -13.94
C MET A 393 -12.77 -36.57 -13.08
N ALA A 394 -11.58 -37.17 -12.95
CA ALA A 394 -11.37 -38.32 -12.06
C ALA A 394 -11.46 -37.96 -10.57
N ASP A 395 -10.99 -36.76 -10.21
CA ASP A 395 -11.02 -36.21 -8.84
C ASP A 395 -12.33 -35.41 -8.54
N TYR A 396 -13.32 -35.39 -9.43
CA TYR A 396 -14.50 -34.50 -9.31
C TYR A 396 -15.70 -35.16 -8.64
N GLY A 397 -16.03 -34.70 -7.42
CA GLY A 397 -17.30 -34.98 -6.74
C GLY A 397 -18.39 -33.95 -7.07
N SER A 398 -19.66 -34.35 -7.05
CA SER A 398 -20.83 -33.48 -7.22
C SER A 398 -21.12 -32.54 -6.02
N ASP A 399 -20.63 -32.93 -4.85
CA ASP A 399 -21.03 -32.37 -3.55
C ASP A 399 -19.94 -31.48 -2.95
N ILE A 400 -20.11 -31.09 -1.68
CA ILE A 400 -19.13 -30.25 -0.97
C ILE A 400 -17.86 -31.06 -0.73
N ASP A 401 -16.72 -30.56 -1.23
CA ASP A 401 -15.41 -31.11 -0.88
C ASP A 401 -14.97 -30.48 0.44
N GLN A 402 -14.56 -31.31 1.39
CA GLN A 402 -14.20 -30.86 2.73
C GLN A 402 -12.90 -31.52 3.18
N ILE A 403 -11.88 -30.71 3.44
CA ILE A 403 -10.68 -31.10 4.19
C ILE A 403 -11.00 -30.93 5.68
N SER A 404 -10.66 -31.92 6.49
CA SER A 404 -10.81 -31.90 7.95
C SER A 404 -9.47 -32.19 8.59
N ILE A 405 -9.07 -31.36 9.56
CA ILE A 405 -7.75 -31.44 10.23
C ILE A 405 -8.00 -31.49 11.74
N PRO A 406 -8.29 -32.68 12.32
CA PRO A 406 -8.73 -32.80 13.71
C PRO A 406 -7.73 -32.25 14.73
N ASP A 407 -6.42 -32.47 14.52
CA ASP A 407 -5.37 -31.98 15.41
C ASP A 407 -5.31 -30.44 15.52
N MET A 408 -5.85 -29.71 14.53
CA MET A 408 -5.96 -28.25 14.55
C MET A 408 -7.39 -27.75 14.80
N ASN A 409 -8.37 -28.65 14.91
CA ASN A 409 -9.81 -28.33 14.95
C ASN A 409 -10.26 -27.43 13.78
N VAL A 410 -9.73 -27.70 12.58
CA VAL A 410 -10.02 -26.92 11.35
C VAL A 410 -10.77 -27.77 10.34
N VAL A 411 -11.78 -27.17 9.72
CA VAL A 411 -12.56 -27.71 8.61
C VAL A 411 -12.54 -26.68 7.48
N ASP A 412 -12.23 -27.14 6.26
CA ASP A 412 -11.99 -26.29 5.09
C ASP A 412 -12.75 -26.83 3.88
N ARG A 413 -13.54 -25.96 3.25
CA ARG A 413 -14.36 -26.25 2.06
C ARG A 413 -13.96 -25.43 0.84
N CYS A 414 -12.86 -24.67 0.91
CA CYS A 414 -12.41 -23.80 -0.18
C CYS A 414 -12.17 -24.58 -1.48
N THR A 415 -11.72 -25.84 -1.36
CA THR A 415 -11.61 -26.81 -2.46
C THR A 415 -12.90 -26.96 -3.27
N THR A 416 -14.09 -26.89 -2.65
CA THR A 416 -15.40 -27.01 -3.32
C THR A 416 -15.53 -26.01 -4.48
N CYS A 417 -15.04 -24.79 -4.31
CA CYS A 417 -14.99 -23.77 -5.36
C CYS A 417 -13.67 -23.83 -6.16
N HIS A 418 -12.54 -24.09 -5.48
CA HIS A 418 -11.21 -24.18 -6.05
C HIS A 418 -10.83 -25.62 -6.48
N GLN A 419 -11.67 -26.24 -7.31
CA GLN A 419 -11.52 -27.65 -7.73
C GLN A 419 -10.15 -27.99 -8.33
N GLY A 420 -9.57 -27.08 -9.12
CA GLY A 420 -8.29 -27.30 -9.79
C GLY A 420 -7.05 -27.17 -8.90
N ILE A 421 -7.19 -26.83 -7.62
CA ILE A 421 -6.09 -26.38 -6.74
C ILE A 421 -4.93 -27.39 -6.60
N SER A 422 -5.18 -28.69 -6.79
CA SER A 422 -4.17 -29.75 -6.75
C SER A 422 -3.79 -30.34 -8.13
N GLN A 423 -4.38 -29.86 -9.22
CA GLN A 423 -4.19 -30.43 -10.56
C GLN A 423 -2.99 -29.81 -11.27
N SER A 424 -1.88 -30.56 -11.36
CA SER A 424 -0.61 -30.06 -11.94
C SER A 424 -0.73 -29.54 -13.39
N THR A 425 -1.72 -30.01 -14.16
CA THR A 425 -2.01 -29.56 -15.54
C THR A 425 -2.77 -28.23 -15.63
N LEU A 426 -3.21 -27.68 -14.48
CA LEU A 426 -3.93 -26.41 -14.36
C LEU A 426 -3.08 -25.28 -13.75
N ALA A 427 -1.75 -25.45 -13.69
CA ALA A 427 -0.82 -24.48 -13.12
C ALA A 427 -0.53 -23.26 -14.02
N GLU A 428 -0.90 -23.30 -15.30
CA GLU A 428 -0.66 -22.21 -16.23
C GLU A 428 -1.42 -20.92 -15.87
N ALA A 429 -0.80 -19.77 -16.13
CA ALA A 429 -1.45 -18.46 -15.97
C ALA A 429 -2.61 -18.21 -16.96
N SER A 430 -2.74 -19.05 -17.99
CA SER A 430 -3.85 -19.12 -18.95
C SER A 430 -5.16 -19.60 -18.31
N VAL A 431 -5.08 -20.43 -17.26
CA VAL A 431 -6.23 -21.06 -16.62
C VAL A 431 -7.02 -20.03 -15.80
N PRO A 432 -8.34 -19.88 -16.00
CA PRO A 432 -9.14 -18.93 -15.25
C PRO A 432 -9.27 -19.32 -13.76
N GLN A 433 -9.31 -18.32 -12.89
CA GLN A 433 -9.72 -18.53 -11.50
C GLN A 433 -11.23 -18.82 -11.43
N PRO A 434 -11.72 -19.64 -10.49
CA PRO A 434 -10.99 -20.28 -9.38
C PRO A 434 -10.32 -21.63 -9.72
N TYR A 435 -10.30 -22.04 -10.99
CA TYR A 435 -9.88 -23.40 -11.41
C TYR A 435 -8.37 -23.58 -11.56
N ARG A 436 -7.56 -22.57 -11.25
CA ARG A 436 -6.09 -22.64 -11.38
C ARG A 436 -5.50 -23.48 -10.24
N ALA A 437 -4.44 -24.23 -10.53
CA ALA A 437 -3.69 -24.96 -9.52
C ALA A 437 -2.99 -24.01 -8.54
N HIS A 438 -2.73 -24.50 -7.33
CA HIS A 438 -1.94 -23.77 -6.34
C HIS A 438 -0.48 -23.63 -6.81
N PRO A 439 0.19 -22.49 -6.58
CA PRO A 439 1.64 -22.39 -6.69
C PRO A 439 2.34 -23.42 -5.78
N ILE A 440 3.51 -23.90 -6.17
CA ILE A 440 4.26 -24.87 -5.34
C ILE A 440 4.62 -24.21 -3.99
N VAL A 441 4.23 -24.86 -2.89
CA VAL A 441 4.53 -24.47 -1.51
C VAL A 441 5.05 -25.68 -0.71
N PRO A 442 5.78 -25.49 0.41
CA PRO A 442 6.40 -26.61 1.14
C PRO A 442 5.44 -27.58 1.85
N HIS A 443 4.13 -27.32 1.84
CA HIS A 443 3.11 -28.09 2.53
C HIS A 443 2.06 -28.59 1.54
N GLN A 444 1.54 -29.82 1.70
CA GLN A 444 0.53 -30.33 0.79
C GLN A 444 -0.85 -29.75 1.13
N VAL A 445 -1.48 -29.07 0.17
CA VAL A 445 -2.78 -28.40 0.37
C VAL A 445 -3.89 -29.39 0.76
N LYS A 446 -3.85 -30.65 0.30
CA LYS A 446 -4.81 -31.71 0.71
C LYS A 446 -4.65 -32.15 2.18
N GLU A 447 -3.51 -31.89 2.82
CA GLU A 447 -3.23 -32.23 4.23
C GLU A 447 -3.42 -31.01 5.16
N TRP A 448 -3.03 -29.82 4.68
CA TRP A 448 -2.99 -28.58 5.48
C TRP A 448 -4.17 -27.63 5.25
N GLY A 449 -5.00 -27.89 4.23
CA GLY A 449 -6.09 -26.98 3.83
C GLY A 449 -5.60 -25.67 3.21
N CYS A 450 -6.56 -24.80 2.89
CA CYS A 450 -6.33 -23.44 2.43
C CYS A 450 -6.29 -22.47 3.62
N VAL A 451 -7.25 -22.55 4.55
CA VAL A 451 -7.45 -21.55 5.61
C VAL A 451 -6.34 -21.48 6.66
N ILE A 452 -5.53 -22.54 6.84
CA ILE A 452 -4.31 -22.46 7.67
C ILE A 452 -3.31 -21.44 7.11
N CYS A 453 -3.20 -21.36 5.79
CA CYS A 453 -2.35 -20.37 5.11
C CYS A 453 -3.10 -19.05 4.89
N HIS A 454 -4.32 -19.12 4.36
CA HIS A 454 -5.08 -17.98 3.84
C HIS A 454 -6.00 -17.29 4.86
N ARG A 455 -6.34 -17.91 5.99
CA ARG A 455 -7.48 -17.53 6.85
C ARG A 455 -8.81 -17.56 6.07
N GLY A 456 -9.82 -16.78 6.47
CA GLY A 456 -11.18 -16.91 5.96
C GLY A 456 -12.01 -17.98 6.70
N GLN A 457 -13.29 -18.07 6.38
CA GLN A 457 -14.21 -19.04 6.98
C GLN A 457 -14.17 -20.38 6.22
N GLY A 458 -13.49 -21.37 6.77
CA GLY A 458 -13.36 -22.69 6.15
C GLY A 458 -14.67 -23.49 6.03
N LEU A 459 -15.67 -23.22 6.87
CA LEU A 459 -16.99 -23.84 6.78
C LEU A 459 -17.92 -23.19 5.74
N ALA A 460 -17.58 -22.01 5.22
CA ALA A 460 -18.44 -21.25 4.33
C ALA A 460 -18.67 -21.99 3.00
N THR A 461 -19.86 -21.82 2.44
CA THR A 461 -20.23 -22.40 1.13
C THR A 461 -20.58 -21.32 0.10
N GLU A 462 -20.25 -20.07 0.43
CA GLU A 462 -20.48 -18.87 -0.37
C GLU A 462 -19.23 -18.00 -0.36
N ALA A 463 -18.94 -17.32 -1.48
CA ALA A 463 -17.68 -16.58 -1.65
C ALA A 463 -17.56 -15.39 -0.69
N GLY A 464 -18.67 -14.67 -0.42
CA GLY A 464 -18.69 -13.55 0.53
C GLY A 464 -18.36 -13.99 1.96
N GLU A 465 -19.04 -15.03 2.47
CA GLU A 465 -18.75 -15.58 3.80
C GLU A 465 -17.33 -16.13 3.93
N ALA A 466 -16.80 -16.77 2.88
CA ALA A 466 -15.46 -17.33 2.89
C ALA A 466 -14.37 -16.25 2.88
N HIS A 467 -14.55 -15.20 2.06
CA HIS A 467 -13.49 -14.23 1.74
C HIS A 467 -13.57 -12.92 2.54
N GLU A 468 -14.77 -12.47 2.92
CA GLU A 468 -15.01 -11.11 3.45
C GLU A 468 -15.23 -11.07 4.97
N THR A 469 -15.61 -9.90 5.48
CA THR A 469 -15.94 -9.67 6.90
C THR A 469 -17.46 -9.59 7.03
N THR A 470 -18.09 -10.59 7.62
CA THR A 470 -19.56 -10.68 7.80
C THR A 470 -19.95 -10.49 9.27
N LEU A 471 -21.25 -10.39 9.54
CA LEU A 471 -21.77 -10.33 10.92
C LEU A 471 -21.52 -11.62 11.72
N ALA A 472 -21.27 -12.75 11.04
CA ALA A 472 -20.97 -14.04 11.68
C ALA A 472 -19.47 -14.39 11.67
N TRP A 473 -18.67 -13.69 10.87
CA TRP A 473 -17.25 -14.00 10.69
C TRP A 473 -16.39 -12.77 10.41
N GLU A 474 -15.51 -12.42 11.35
CA GLU A 474 -14.75 -11.17 11.31
C GLU A 474 -13.31 -11.31 10.74
N GLN A 475 -12.88 -12.49 10.30
CA GLN A 475 -11.51 -12.72 9.80
C GLN A 475 -11.50 -13.08 8.30
N PRO A 476 -11.49 -12.08 7.39
CA PRO A 476 -11.45 -12.32 5.95
C PRO A 476 -10.18 -13.07 5.51
N ILE A 477 -10.17 -13.57 4.27
CA ILE A 477 -8.97 -14.14 3.66
C ILE A 477 -7.85 -13.08 3.60
N LEU A 478 -6.65 -13.46 4.01
CA LEU A 478 -5.45 -12.68 3.81
C LEU A 478 -5.16 -12.54 2.31
N PRO A 479 -5.00 -11.32 1.78
CA PRO A 479 -4.48 -11.12 0.44
C PRO A 479 -3.09 -11.77 0.30
N VAL A 480 -2.76 -12.25 -0.91
CA VAL A 480 -1.51 -12.98 -1.20
C VAL A 480 -0.25 -12.20 -0.80
N SER A 481 -0.31 -10.86 -0.80
CA SER A 481 0.76 -9.99 -0.30
C SER A 481 1.10 -10.15 1.19
N PHE A 482 0.18 -10.69 2.00
CA PHE A 482 0.27 -10.81 3.45
C PHE A 482 0.26 -12.26 3.98
N ILE A 483 -0.01 -13.25 3.12
CA ILE A 483 -0.15 -14.69 3.49
C ILE A 483 1.03 -15.24 4.32
N GLN A 484 2.24 -14.70 4.13
CA GLN A 484 3.43 -15.09 4.89
C GLN A 484 3.31 -14.84 6.40
N GLY A 485 2.32 -14.06 6.86
CA GLY A 485 2.04 -13.88 8.29
C GLY A 485 1.59 -15.19 8.95
N SER A 486 0.79 -16.00 8.25
CA SER A 486 0.34 -17.32 8.74
C SER A 486 1.50 -18.31 8.87
N CYS A 487 2.52 -18.23 8.01
CA CYS A 487 3.74 -19.03 8.15
C CYS A 487 4.43 -18.79 9.51
N GLY A 488 4.38 -17.56 10.02
CA GLY A 488 5.00 -17.18 11.28
C GLY A 488 4.28 -17.64 12.55
N THR A 489 3.02 -18.08 12.42
CA THR A 489 2.26 -18.72 13.52
C THR A 489 2.99 -19.98 14.01
N CYS A 490 3.44 -20.83 13.09
CA CYS A 490 4.16 -22.07 13.40
C CYS A 490 5.69 -21.91 13.31
N HIS A 491 6.22 -21.29 12.26
CA HIS A 491 7.68 -21.15 12.09
C HIS A 491 8.21 -19.94 12.86
N ARG A 492 8.81 -20.18 14.04
CA ARG A 492 9.53 -19.15 14.82
C ARG A 492 10.95 -18.93 14.29
N ALA A 493 11.52 -19.91 13.62
CA ALA A 493 12.68 -19.73 12.73
C ALA A 493 12.30 -19.00 11.43
N ASP A 494 13.31 -18.46 10.72
CA ASP A 494 13.12 -17.64 9.51
C ASP A 494 13.36 -18.43 8.21
N ILE A 495 12.28 -18.93 7.60
CA ILE A 495 12.34 -19.81 6.42
C ILE A 495 12.62 -19.03 5.11
N PRO A 496 13.41 -19.57 4.16
CA PRO A 496 13.72 -18.90 2.88
C PRO A 496 12.48 -18.53 2.04
N GLN A 497 11.39 -19.30 2.17
CA GLN A 497 10.15 -19.12 1.43
C GLN A 497 9.27 -17.97 1.95
N ALA A 498 9.63 -17.36 3.10
CA ALA A 498 8.88 -16.26 3.71
C ALA A 498 9.73 -14.98 3.89
N PRO A 499 10.32 -14.39 2.83
CA PRO A 499 11.23 -13.26 2.94
C PRO A 499 10.58 -11.97 3.48
N ARG A 500 9.27 -11.75 3.29
CA ARG A 500 8.56 -10.59 3.88
C ARG A 500 8.35 -10.76 5.38
N LEU A 501 8.11 -11.99 5.85
CA LEU A 501 8.05 -12.30 7.27
C LEU A 501 9.42 -12.09 7.94
N ARG A 502 10.50 -12.53 7.27
CA ARG A 502 11.86 -12.30 7.74
C ARG A 502 12.17 -10.79 7.85
N ARG A 503 12.01 -10.01 6.78
CA ARG A 503 12.19 -8.54 6.81
C ARG A 503 11.30 -7.90 7.88
N GLY A 504 10.05 -8.32 8.02
CA GLY A 504 9.16 -7.83 9.06
C GLY A 504 9.68 -8.06 10.49
N ARG A 505 10.29 -9.23 10.76
CA ARG A 505 10.92 -9.54 12.05
C ARG A 505 12.21 -8.76 12.29
N GLU A 506 13.03 -8.60 11.25
CA GLU A 506 14.23 -7.74 11.26
C GLU A 506 13.84 -6.30 11.62
N LEU A 507 12.80 -5.75 10.97
CA LEU A 507 12.28 -4.40 11.20
C LEU A 507 11.72 -4.19 12.62
N LEU A 508 11.00 -5.18 13.19
CA LEU A 508 10.50 -5.11 14.57
C LEU A 508 11.63 -4.97 15.61
N VAL A 509 12.84 -5.45 15.29
CA VAL A 509 14.04 -5.27 16.10
C VAL A 509 14.76 -3.97 15.72
N GLN A 510 14.97 -3.69 14.43
CA GLN A 510 15.66 -2.50 13.90
C GLN A 510 15.04 -1.18 14.38
N PHE A 511 13.71 -1.12 14.50
CA PHE A 511 12.96 0.04 15.00
C PHE A 511 12.60 -0.03 16.51
N ASN A 512 13.17 -0.99 17.23
CA ASN A 512 12.91 -1.27 18.66
C ASN A 512 11.42 -1.36 19.05
N CYS A 513 10.58 -1.96 18.19
CA CYS A 513 9.17 -2.17 18.52
C CYS A 513 9.00 -3.00 19.80
N VAL A 514 9.93 -3.95 20.02
CA VAL A 514 10.06 -4.75 21.25
C VAL A 514 10.36 -3.94 22.51
N GLY A 515 10.94 -2.74 22.44
CA GLY A 515 11.21 -1.91 23.62
C GLY A 515 9.93 -1.41 24.27
N CYS A 516 9.02 -0.86 23.45
CA CYS A 516 7.71 -0.39 23.90
C CYS A 516 6.69 -1.52 24.06
N HIS A 517 6.64 -2.48 23.13
CA HIS A 517 5.60 -3.51 23.08
C HIS A 517 6.10 -4.88 23.52
N ARG A 518 5.18 -5.71 24.02
CA ARG A 518 5.39 -7.16 24.09
C ARG A 518 5.08 -7.79 22.73
N LEU A 519 5.94 -8.70 22.28
CA LEU A 519 5.83 -9.39 20.98
C LEU A 519 6.15 -10.89 21.16
N GLN A 520 5.54 -11.74 20.33
CA GLN A 520 5.58 -13.20 20.53
C GLN A 520 6.81 -13.84 19.88
N GLY A 521 7.68 -14.44 20.69
CA GLY A 521 8.86 -15.17 20.20
C GLY A 521 9.97 -14.28 19.63
N ILE A 522 9.96 -12.98 19.98
CA ILE A 522 11.06 -12.05 19.72
C ILE A 522 11.57 -11.59 21.09
N GLU A 523 12.79 -11.99 21.45
CA GLU A 523 13.44 -11.52 22.68
C GLU A 523 13.85 -10.05 22.57
N ARG A 524 13.85 -9.34 23.69
CA ARG A 524 14.32 -7.95 23.76
C ARG A 524 15.86 -7.94 23.67
N PRO A 525 16.47 -7.30 22.66
CA PRO A 525 17.92 -7.14 22.60
C PRO A 525 18.40 -6.22 23.72
N VAL A 526 19.66 -6.36 24.10
CA VAL A 526 20.28 -5.52 25.13
C VAL A 526 20.55 -4.13 24.56
N MET A 527 19.64 -3.19 24.83
CA MET A 527 19.77 -1.73 24.63
C MET A 527 19.98 -1.28 23.16
N LEU A 528 18.92 -0.78 22.51
CA LEU A 528 18.97 -0.32 21.11
C LEU A 528 19.26 1.18 20.93
N GLY A 529 18.98 2.02 21.94
CA GLY A 529 19.41 3.42 21.97
C GLY A 529 20.77 3.58 22.65
N PRO A 530 21.56 4.63 22.32
CA PRO A 530 22.78 4.94 23.05
C PRO A 530 22.49 5.27 24.52
N ASP A 531 23.44 4.94 25.39
CA ASP A 531 23.47 5.46 26.77
C ASP A 531 23.62 6.99 26.75
N LEU A 532 22.84 7.66 27.60
CA LEU A 532 22.76 9.12 27.69
C LEU A 532 23.33 9.68 29.00
N THR A 533 23.84 8.84 29.91
CA THR A 533 24.40 9.22 31.23
C THR A 533 25.42 10.35 31.17
N ASN A 534 26.21 10.40 30.08
CA ASN A 534 27.24 11.41 29.84
C ASN A 534 27.00 12.24 28.56
N ILE A 535 25.79 12.23 27.97
CA ILE A 535 25.56 12.87 26.66
C ILE A 535 25.90 14.36 26.65
N GLY A 536 25.77 15.05 27.79
CA GLY A 536 26.15 16.45 27.97
C GLY A 536 27.65 16.73 27.86
N THR A 537 28.52 15.72 27.91
CA THR A 537 29.97 15.88 27.65
C THR A 537 30.35 15.62 26.19
N LYS A 538 29.44 15.03 25.41
CA LYS A 538 29.70 14.57 24.03
C LYS A 538 29.24 15.58 22.97
N VAL A 539 28.14 16.28 23.20
CA VAL A 539 27.46 17.16 22.22
C VAL A 539 26.98 18.46 22.87
N SER A 540 26.71 19.50 22.07
CA SER A 540 26.18 20.78 22.55
C SER A 540 24.66 20.74 22.84
N ARG A 541 24.15 21.74 23.58
CA ARG A 541 22.70 21.88 23.87
C ARG A 541 21.92 22.18 22.57
N GLU A 542 22.53 22.96 21.68
CA GLU A 542 22.04 23.36 20.37
C GLU A 542 21.92 22.14 19.43
N TRP A 543 22.92 21.26 19.43
CA TRP A 543 22.87 20.02 18.66
C TRP A 543 21.77 19.08 19.18
N LEU A 544 21.65 18.94 20.50
CA LEU A 544 20.54 18.18 21.12
C LEU A 544 19.17 18.76 20.73
N TYR A 545 19.06 20.08 20.59
CA TYR A 545 17.81 20.74 20.16
C TYR A 545 17.44 20.38 18.74
N LYS A 546 18.37 20.57 17.79
CA LYS A 546 18.15 20.24 16.38
C LYS A 546 17.85 18.74 16.20
N TRP A 547 18.59 17.88 16.90
CA TRP A 547 18.41 16.43 16.84
C TRP A 547 17.05 15.95 17.42
N LEU A 548 16.58 16.52 18.52
CA LEU A 548 15.28 16.16 19.10
C LEU A 548 14.08 16.68 18.29
N LYS A 549 14.27 17.81 17.57
CA LYS A 549 13.25 18.40 16.70
C LYS A 549 13.14 17.66 15.36
N GLU A 550 14.28 17.39 14.73
CA GLU A 550 14.44 16.83 13.39
C GLU A 550 15.49 15.68 13.40
N PRO A 551 15.16 14.49 13.95
CA PRO A 551 16.11 13.38 14.03
C PRO A 551 16.48 12.88 12.63
N ARG A 552 17.77 13.00 12.28
CA ARG A 552 18.38 12.76 10.95
C ARG A 552 17.96 13.71 9.81
N THR A 553 17.01 14.61 9.94
CA THR A 553 16.68 15.61 8.89
C THR A 553 17.57 16.86 9.00
N ILE A 554 18.79 16.78 8.48
CA ILE A 554 19.75 17.92 8.47
C ILE A 554 19.81 18.54 7.07
N VAL A 555 19.11 19.66 6.92
CA VAL A 555 19.23 20.56 5.76
C VAL A 555 20.37 21.57 5.94
N ASP A 556 20.94 22.04 4.83
CA ASP A 556 21.80 23.23 4.77
C ASP A 556 20.98 24.53 4.61
N ALA A 557 21.69 25.66 4.55
CA ALA A 557 21.12 26.99 4.36
C ALA A 557 20.34 27.18 3.03
N THR A 558 20.44 26.26 2.07
CA THR A 558 19.65 26.27 0.82
C THR A 558 18.36 25.45 0.92
N GLY A 559 18.11 24.80 2.06
CA GLY A 559 16.99 23.88 2.26
C GLY A 559 17.18 22.50 1.63
N LYS A 560 18.36 22.23 1.06
CA LYS A 560 18.72 20.92 0.51
C LYS A 560 19.13 19.99 1.66
N VAL A 561 18.65 18.74 1.63
CA VAL A 561 19.03 17.76 2.67
C VAL A 561 20.47 17.30 2.40
N THR A 562 21.39 17.61 3.32
CA THR A 562 22.83 17.45 3.08
C THR A 562 23.61 16.92 4.27
N VAL A 563 22.98 16.16 5.18
CA VAL A 563 23.57 14.90 5.71
C VAL A 563 22.53 14.05 6.44
N ASN A 564 22.76 12.73 6.46
CA ASN A 564 21.79 11.66 6.74
C ASN A 564 20.61 11.57 5.75
N GLY A 565 20.41 12.56 4.87
CA GLY A 565 19.51 12.51 3.72
C GLY A 565 20.08 11.76 2.52
N TYR A 566 20.36 10.47 2.69
CA TYR A 566 20.41 9.56 1.56
C TYR A 566 19.13 8.72 1.60
N GLU A 567 18.46 8.52 0.47
CA GLU A 567 17.41 7.50 0.35
C GLU A 567 18.04 6.10 0.26
N THR A 568 18.82 5.72 1.28
CA THR A 568 18.91 4.32 1.68
C THR A 568 17.55 3.92 2.25
N GLY A 569 17.02 2.75 1.88
CA GLY A 569 15.69 2.30 2.33
C GLY A 569 15.53 2.07 3.84
N ASP A 570 16.59 2.21 4.62
CA ASP A 570 16.63 2.01 6.08
C ASP A 570 16.70 3.35 6.83
N GLU A 571 15.51 3.81 7.23
CA GLU A 571 15.23 5.11 7.88
C GLU A 571 15.62 5.16 9.40
N PRO A 572 15.40 6.27 10.15
CA PRO A 572 16.05 6.48 11.44
C PRO A 572 15.73 5.45 12.55
N ARG A 573 16.76 4.94 13.24
CA ARG A 573 16.61 4.15 14.49
C ARG A 573 15.96 4.95 15.65
N MET A 574 15.87 6.28 15.55
CA MET A 574 15.20 7.15 16.52
C MET A 574 13.99 7.82 15.85
N PRO A 575 12.75 7.53 16.29
CA PRO A 575 11.54 8.08 15.69
C PRO A 575 11.25 9.53 16.13
N LYS A 576 10.34 10.21 15.42
CA LYS A 576 10.00 11.62 15.65
C LYS A 576 8.88 11.75 16.69
N PHE A 577 9.20 12.35 17.84
CA PHE A 577 8.31 12.47 19.00
C PHE A 577 7.35 13.68 19.00
N ARG A 578 7.29 14.43 17.88
CA ARG A 578 6.39 15.60 17.67
C ARG A 578 6.40 16.61 18.84
N LEU A 579 7.60 16.92 19.34
CA LEU A 579 7.82 17.77 20.51
C LEU A 579 7.58 19.25 20.19
N SER A 580 6.95 19.96 21.13
CA SER A 580 6.83 21.43 21.09
C SER A 580 8.14 22.12 21.48
N GLU A 581 8.31 23.41 21.13
CA GLU A 581 9.50 24.19 21.47
C GLU A 581 9.78 24.24 22.99
N GLN A 582 8.75 24.17 23.85
CA GLN A 582 8.93 24.10 25.31
C GLN A 582 9.44 22.72 25.76
N GLU A 583 8.91 21.64 25.19
CA GLU A 583 9.39 20.29 25.48
C GLU A 583 10.83 20.07 24.99
N LEU A 584 11.18 20.64 23.83
CA LEU A 584 12.55 20.64 23.31
C LEU A 584 13.51 21.39 24.25
N LYS A 585 13.14 22.59 24.73
CA LYS A 585 13.94 23.34 25.71
C LYS A 585 14.16 22.57 27.02
N GLY A 586 13.11 21.93 27.55
CA GLY A 586 13.20 21.09 28.74
C GLY A 586 14.09 19.86 28.55
N LEU A 587 13.80 19.05 27.52
CA LEU A 587 14.57 17.83 27.23
C LEU A 587 16.06 18.14 26.95
N THR A 588 16.36 19.21 26.21
CA THR A 588 17.77 19.62 25.98
C THR A 588 18.46 20.14 27.24
N ALA A 589 17.75 20.86 28.12
CA ALA A 589 18.29 21.27 29.41
C ALA A 589 18.67 20.06 30.27
N TYR A 590 17.76 19.09 30.38
CA TYR A 590 18.02 17.85 31.11
C TYR A 590 19.19 17.07 30.49
N LEU A 591 19.15 16.75 29.19
CA LEU A 591 20.20 15.95 28.55
C LEU A 591 21.58 16.63 28.57
N SER A 592 21.67 17.95 28.41
CA SER A 592 22.96 18.68 28.47
C SER A 592 23.57 18.74 29.89
N SER A 593 22.75 18.49 30.93
CA SER A 593 23.20 18.36 32.33
C SER A 593 23.73 16.95 32.69
N LEU A 594 23.48 15.93 31.86
CA LEU A 594 23.91 14.55 32.11
C LEU A 594 25.41 14.39 31.85
N ARG A 595 26.19 14.34 32.94
CA ARG A 595 27.66 14.38 32.96
C ARG A 595 28.25 13.61 34.18
N SER A 596 27.68 12.46 34.55
CA SER A 596 28.09 11.71 35.77
C SER A 596 29.59 11.41 35.84
N THR A 597 30.18 10.98 34.72
CA THR A 597 31.59 10.57 34.60
C THR A 597 32.21 11.29 33.40
N PRO A 598 32.62 12.56 33.56
CA PRO A 598 33.12 13.36 32.46
C PRO A 598 34.49 12.88 31.98
N VAL A 599 34.64 12.81 30.65
CA VAL A 599 35.91 12.51 29.99
C VAL A 599 36.95 13.56 30.34
N ALA A 600 38.09 13.12 30.90
CA ALA A 600 39.25 13.98 31.08
C ALA A 600 39.96 14.23 29.72
N PRO A 601 40.30 15.48 29.37
CA PRO A 601 41.04 15.79 28.14
C PRO A 601 42.33 14.98 28.00
N TYR A 602 42.54 14.40 26.82
CA TYR A 602 43.76 13.64 26.55
C TYR A 602 44.95 14.56 26.31
N LYS A 603 46.11 14.19 26.85
CA LYS A 603 47.37 14.90 26.66
C LYS A 603 48.28 14.08 25.76
N PHE A 604 48.32 14.45 24.49
CA PHE A 604 49.28 13.95 23.51
C PHE A 604 50.72 14.30 23.94
N ASP A 605 51.71 13.49 23.54
CA ASP A 605 53.13 13.86 23.65
C ASP A 605 53.38 15.20 22.91
N PRO A 606 53.88 16.25 23.60
CA PRO A 606 54.22 17.53 22.97
C PRO A 606 55.17 17.41 21.77
N ARG A 607 55.99 16.37 21.70
CA ARG A 607 56.86 16.07 20.56
C ARG A 607 56.07 15.70 19.30
N VAL A 608 55.01 14.91 19.45
CA VAL A 608 54.12 14.52 18.35
C VAL A 608 53.39 15.76 17.84
N VAL A 609 52.78 16.54 18.74
CA VAL A 609 52.09 17.79 18.37
C VAL A 609 53.03 18.73 17.62
N ALA A 610 54.20 19.04 18.18
CA ALA A 610 55.16 19.97 17.58
C ALA A 610 55.78 19.49 16.25
N ALA A 611 55.82 18.17 16.01
CA ALA A 611 56.28 17.56 14.75
C ALA A 611 55.21 17.56 13.65
N TRP A 612 53.93 17.65 14.01
CA TRP A 612 52.79 17.52 13.08
C TRP A 612 52.03 18.82 12.82
N GLU A 613 51.87 19.68 13.83
CA GLU A 613 51.22 21.00 13.73
C GLU A 613 51.85 21.91 12.66
N LYS A 614 53.14 21.69 12.35
CA LYS A 614 53.90 22.46 11.35
C LYS A 614 53.86 21.86 9.94
N LYS A 615 53.19 20.71 9.71
CA LYS A 615 53.09 20.09 8.38
C LYS A 615 51.87 20.64 7.63
N PRO A 616 52.03 21.17 6.40
CA PRO A 616 50.92 21.74 5.64
C PRO A 616 49.91 20.70 5.14
N ASP A 617 50.29 19.42 5.14
CA ASP A 617 49.51 18.26 4.69
C ASP A 617 49.02 17.37 5.85
N LEU A 618 49.08 17.86 7.09
CA LEU A 618 48.62 17.19 8.32
C LEU A 618 47.22 16.55 8.15
N VAL A 619 46.29 17.29 7.56
CA VAL A 619 44.88 16.91 7.46
C VAL A 619 44.68 15.83 6.38
N GLU A 620 45.43 15.92 5.28
CA GLU A 620 45.46 14.95 4.19
C GLU A 620 46.16 13.64 4.62
N GLN A 621 47.23 13.71 5.42
CA GLN A 621 47.82 12.51 6.03
C GLN A 621 46.88 11.86 7.04
N GLY A 622 46.13 12.66 7.81
CA GLY A 622 45.03 12.17 8.65
C GLY A 622 43.94 11.44 7.87
N GLU A 623 43.56 11.94 6.68
CA GLU A 623 42.64 11.25 5.78
C GLU A 623 43.20 9.90 5.28
N VAL A 624 44.46 9.88 4.86
CA VAL A 624 45.13 8.64 4.43
C VAL A 624 45.11 7.61 5.56
N ARG A 625 45.40 8.02 6.80
CA ARG A 625 45.39 7.10 7.96
C ARG A 625 43.98 6.62 8.32
N PHE A 626 42.97 7.50 8.29
CA PHE A 626 41.56 7.13 8.45
C PHE A 626 41.11 6.09 7.43
N ARG A 627 41.56 6.22 6.16
CA ARG A 627 41.28 5.25 5.09
C ARG A 627 42.04 3.93 5.27
N GLN A 628 43.30 3.95 5.71
CA GLN A 628 44.11 2.76 6.01
C GLN A 628 43.52 1.92 7.16
N MET A 629 42.99 2.57 8.19
CA MET A 629 42.33 1.91 9.32
C MET A 629 40.92 1.38 8.97
N PHE A 630 40.51 1.53 7.70
CA PHE A 630 39.25 1.07 7.13
C PHE A 630 38.01 1.53 7.90
N CYS A 631 38.05 2.72 8.52
CA CYS A 631 36.94 3.28 9.30
C CYS A 631 35.61 3.30 8.52
N SER A 632 35.67 3.57 7.21
CA SER A 632 34.50 3.56 6.33
C SER A 632 33.87 2.17 6.13
N THR A 633 34.55 1.06 6.44
CA THR A 633 33.91 -0.28 6.43
C THR A 633 32.80 -0.38 7.48
N CYS A 634 32.96 0.30 8.63
CA CYS A 634 31.96 0.34 9.69
C CYS A 634 31.07 1.57 9.64
N HIS A 635 31.54 2.69 9.06
CA HIS A 635 30.88 3.99 9.13
C HIS A 635 30.56 4.58 7.76
N GLY A 636 29.31 5.04 7.59
CA GLY A 636 28.89 5.81 6.43
C GLY A 636 29.57 7.19 6.35
N LEU A 637 29.95 7.58 5.13
CA LEU A 637 30.43 8.90 4.74
C LEU A 637 29.81 9.31 3.40
N ALA A 638 29.30 10.53 3.30
CA ALA A 638 28.80 11.10 2.05
C ALA A 638 29.96 11.75 1.27
N VAL A 639 30.15 11.33 0.02
CA VAL A 639 31.18 11.87 -0.88
C VAL A 639 30.52 12.45 -2.13
N THR A 640 30.89 13.67 -2.51
CA THR A 640 30.38 14.31 -3.74
C THR A 640 31.26 13.93 -4.93
N ARG A 641 30.66 13.32 -5.95
CA ARG A 641 31.32 12.91 -7.20
C ARG A 641 30.46 13.29 -8.40
N ALA A 642 31.04 14.05 -9.33
CA ALA A 642 30.35 14.55 -10.52
C ALA A 642 29.03 15.33 -10.24
N GLY A 643 28.97 16.04 -9.11
CA GLY A 643 27.79 16.82 -8.68
C GLY A 643 26.77 16.02 -7.85
N GLU A 644 26.83 14.69 -7.85
CA GLU A 644 26.00 13.84 -6.99
C GLU A 644 26.73 13.56 -5.67
N ALA A 645 26.09 13.85 -4.54
CA ALA A 645 26.51 13.31 -3.25
C ALA A 645 26.11 11.84 -3.17
N LYS A 646 27.00 10.95 -2.73
CA LYS A 646 26.73 9.51 -2.54
C LYS A 646 27.25 9.02 -1.20
N LEU A 647 26.40 8.35 -0.43
CA LEU A 647 26.80 7.66 0.79
C LEU A 647 27.64 6.43 0.42
N ILE A 648 28.83 6.31 1.01
CA ILE A 648 29.72 5.15 0.90
C ILE A 648 30.09 4.65 2.29
N GLY A 649 30.40 3.35 2.40
CA GLY A 649 30.78 2.70 3.65
C GLY A 649 29.70 1.78 4.23
N GLY A 650 29.84 1.42 5.51
CA GLY A 650 28.93 0.52 6.23
C GLY A 650 27.99 1.22 7.22
N ASP A 651 27.09 0.44 7.82
CA ASP A 651 25.96 0.88 8.66
C ASP A 651 26.02 0.37 10.12
N ILE A 652 27.07 -0.38 10.46
CA ILE A 652 27.36 -0.84 11.83
C ILE A 652 27.46 0.37 12.77
N GLY A 653 28.33 1.31 12.42
CA GLY A 653 28.63 2.52 13.16
C GLY A 653 27.78 3.73 12.70
N PRO A 654 27.69 4.77 13.53
CA PRO A 654 27.00 6.00 13.16
C PRO A 654 27.70 6.73 11.99
N GLU A 655 26.90 7.35 11.13
CA GLU A 655 27.33 8.25 10.04
C GLU A 655 28.27 9.36 10.56
N LEU A 656 29.36 9.62 9.82
CA LEU A 656 30.47 10.47 10.27
C LEU A 656 30.65 11.80 9.51
N THR A 657 29.99 12.08 8.39
CA THR A 657 30.29 13.23 7.50
C THR A 657 30.30 14.58 8.21
N LYS A 658 29.41 14.78 9.18
CA LYS A 658 29.35 16.00 10.02
C LYS A 658 29.71 15.73 11.49
N VAL A 659 30.62 14.79 11.77
CA VAL A 659 30.98 14.42 13.16
C VAL A 659 31.81 15.49 13.87
N GLY A 660 32.68 16.21 13.16
CA GLY A 660 33.48 17.32 13.71
C GLY A 660 32.61 18.48 14.19
N SER A 661 31.48 18.77 13.53
CA SER A 661 30.53 19.81 13.95
C SER A 661 29.53 19.37 15.03
N LYS A 662 29.50 18.08 15.43
CA LYS A 662 28.56 17.57 16.46
C LYS A 662 29.24 17.08 17.74
N ALA A 663 30.44 16.54 17.65
CA ALA A 663 31.15 15.96 18.79
C ALA A 663 32.13 16.96 19.43
N ASN A 664 32.20 16.95 20.76
CA ASN A 664 33.27 17.61 21.50
C ASN A 664 34.64 16.97 21.13
N PRO A 665 35.70 17.76 20.83
CA PRO A 665 37.02 17.22 20.47
C PRO A 665 37.68 16.34 21.54
N ASP A 666 37.63 16.71 22.82
CA ASP A 666 38.19 15.91 23.91
C ASP A 666 37.47 14.55 24.04
N TRP A 667 36.14 14.57 23.89
CA TRP A 667 35.34 13.35 23.83
C TRP A 667 35.72 12.49 22.62
N LEU A 668 35.94 13.09 21.45
CA LEU A 668 36.31 12.38 20.22
C LEU A 668 37.65 11.65 20.38
N VAL A 669 38.68 12.32 20.93
CA VAL A 669 40.00 11.71 21.17
C VAL A 669 39.88 10.52 22.13
N ALA A 670 39.16 10.70 23.24
CA ALA A 670 38.96 9.62 24.22
C ALA A 670 38.15 8.44 23.63
N TRP A 671 37.12 8.72 22.84
CA TRP A 671 36.30 7.70 22.18
C TRP A 671 37.07 6.93 21.11
N LEU A 672 37.93 7.58 20.34
CA LEU A 672 38.84 6.90 19.40
C LEU A 672 39.81 5.98 20.15
N ARG A 673 40.38 6.46 21.27
CA ARG A 673 41.36 5.72 22.08
C ARG A 673 40.77 4.50 22.80
N ASP A 674 39.66 4.68 23.51
CA ASP A 674 38.99 3.63 24.28
C ASP A 674 37.47 3.88 24.39
N PRO A 675 36.66 3.44 23.40
CA PRO A 675 35.22 3.67 23.42
C PRO A 675 34.51 2.89 24.53
N GLN A 676 35.08 1.76 24.99
CA GLN A 676 34.54 0.99 26.12
C GLN A 676 34.67 1.72 27.46
N SER A 677 35.64 2.65 27.62
CA SER A 677 35.73 3.49 28.81
C SER A 677 34.56 4.47 28.99
N TYR A 678 33.90 4.85 27.89
CA TYR A 678 32.72 5.72 27.89
C TYR A 678 31.40 4.92 27.80
N LEU A 679 31.40 3.77 27.10
CA LEU A 679 30.25 2.88 26.95
C LEU A 679 30.74 1.42 26.99
N PRO A 680 30.60 0.69 28.12
CA PRO A 680 31.18 -0.65 28.28
C PRO A 680 30.80 -1.67 27.18
N HIS A 681 29.59 -1.54 26.62
CA HIS A 681 29.09 -2.40 25.54
C HIS A 681 29.30 -1.83 24.12
N ALA A 682 30.22 -0.88 23.94
CA ALA A 682 30.50 -0.26 22.63
C ALA A 682 30.92 -1.31 21.59
N GLN A 683 30.23 -1.33 20.45
CA GLN A 683 30.56 -2.18 19.29
C GLN A 683 31.81 -1.74 18.53
N MET A 684 32.23 -0.47 18.68
CA MET A 684 33.49 0.00 18.11
C MET A 684 34.67 -0.64 18.86
N PRO A 685 35.55 -1.43 18.22
CA PRO A 685 36.64 -2.11 18.90
C PRO A 685 37.78 -1.14 19.24
N ARG A 686 38.70 -1.58 20.12
CA ARG A 686 39.94 -0.84 20.41
C ARG A 686 40.97 -1.10 19.31
N TYR A 687 41.43 -0.04 18.65
CA TYR A 687 42.38 -0.10 17.53
C TYR A 687 43.86 0.00 17.93
N GLY A 688 44.17 0.23 19.22
CA GLY A 688 45.55 0.38 19.68
C GLY A 688 46.30 1.54 19.03
N TRP A 689 45.64 2.70 18.89
CA TRP A 689 46.23 3.89 18.25
C TRP A 689 47.53 4.34 18.92
N SER A 690 48.50 4.76 18.11
CA SER A 690 49.62 5.59 18.58
C SER A 690 49.15 7.04 18.80
N ASP A 691 49.90 7.83 19.59
CA ASP A 691 49.65 9.27 19.76
C ASP A 691 49.66 10.01 18.42
N GLU A 692 50.57 9.61 17.51
CA GLU A 692 50.70 10.12 16.16
C GLU A 692 49.44 9.86 15.34
N ASP A 693 49.00 8.60 15.26
CA ASP A 693 47.79 8.23 14.52
C ASP A 693 46.53 8.90 15.09
N LEU A 694 46.41 8.91 16.42
CA LEU A 694 45.28 9.48 17.14
C LEU A 694 45.20 10.99 16.92
N TYR A 695 46.34 11.70 16.89
CA TYR A 695 46.41 13.12 16.61
C TYR A 695 46.01 13.41 15.16
N VAL A 696 46.65 12.80 14.16
CA VAL A 696 46.39 13.12 12.74
C VAL A 696 44.97 12.75 12.30
N VAL A 697 44.43 11.62 12.77
CA VAL A 697 43.05 11.22 12.47
C VAL A 697 42.04 12.14 13.16
N THR A 698 42.30 12.61 14.39
CA THR A 698 41.45 13.61 15.04
C THR A 698 41.43 14.90 14.23
N GLN A 699 42.59 15.41 13.80
CA GLN A 699 42.68 16.64 13.00
C GLN A 699 41.94 16.53 11.66
N TYR A 700 42.03 15.39 10.97
CA TYR A 700 41.20 15.11 9.78
C TYR A 700 39.71 15.22 10.08
N ILE A 701 39.26 14.56 11.15
CA ILE A 701 37.84 14.55 11.53
C ILE A 701 37.34 15.95 11.90
N THR A 702 38.10 16.72 12.68
CA THR A 702 37.70 18.07 13.12
C THR A 702 37.87 19.15 12.06
N ALA A 703 38.64 18.91 10.98
CA ALA A 703 38.86 19.90 9.91
C ALA A 703 38.10 19.59 8.60
N LYS A 704 37.78 18.33 8.29
CA LYS A 704 37.13 17.93 7.02
C LYS A 704 35.73 17.33 7.20
N LEU A 705 35.44 16.68 8.33
CA LEU A 705 34.11 16.09 8.60
C LEU A 705 33.20 17.08 9.34
N VAL A 706 33.11 18.29 8.79
CA VAL A 706 32.45 19.45 9.37
C VAL A 706 31.45 20.09 8.41
N ASP A 707 30.53 20.84 9.00
CA ASP A 707 29.55 21.70 8.36
C ASP A 707 29.39 22.97 9.23
N PRO A 708 29.66 24.18 8.70
CA PRO A 708 29.51 25.42 9.45
C PRO A 708 28.03 25.84 9.60
N ASP A 709 27.16 25.45 8.65
CA ASP A 709 25.75 25.85 8.64
C ASP A 709 24.88 24.96 9.54
N LEU A 710 25.45 23.86 10.06
CA LEU A 710 24.77 22.79 10.80
C LEU A 710 23.81 23.28 11.90
N LEU A 711 24.17 24.37 12.60
CA LEU A 711 23.42 24.93 13.74
C LEU A 711 22.93 26.36 13.48
N SER A 712 23.01 26.86 12.24
CA SER A 712 22.66 28.24 11.87
C SER A 712 21.18 28.62 12.08
N ASP A 713 20.31 27.62 12.06
CA ASP A 713 18.86 27.68 12.26
C ASP A 713 18.42 27.47 13.72
N VAL A 714 19.35 27.15 14.63
CA VAL A 714 19.03 26.83 16.03
C VAL A 714 18.93 28.12 16.85
N PRO A 715 17.84 28.34 17.61
CA PRO A 715 17.76 29.50 18.50
C PRO A 715 18.86 29.43 19.56
N LYS A 716 19.48 30.57 19.90
CA LYS A 716 20.50 30.63 20.95
C LYS A 716 19.90 30.19 22.29
N LEU A 717 20.30 29.02 22.76
CA LEU A 717 19.88 28.49 24.06
C LEU A 717 20.84 29.00 25.13
N GLY A 718 20.31 29.54 26.21
CA GLY A 718 21.10 29.94 27.36
C GLY A 718 21.59 28.73 28.18
N PRO A 719 22.27 28.98 29.32
CA PRO A 719 22.48 27.93 30.32
C PRO A 719 21.13 27.32 30.74
N SER A 720 21.14 26.01 31.01
CA SER A 720 19.97 25.24 31.44
C SER A 720 19.44 25.72 32.80
N THR A 721 18.16 26.09 32.88
CA THR A 721 17.54 26.45 34.18
C THR A 721 17.10 25.22 34.96
N ALA A 722 16.91 25.35 36.28
CA ALA A 722 16.45 24.25 37.13
C ALA A 722 15.05 23.75 36.72
N GLU A 723 14.18 24.66 36.29
CA GLU A 723 12.82 24.39 35.83
C GLU A 723 12.83 23.64 34.49
N GLU A 724 13.69 24.05 33.55
CA GLU A 724 13.88 23.34 32.28
C GLU A 724 14.40 21.91 32.52
N VAL A 725 15.39 21.74 33.40
CA VAL A 725 15.94 20.41 33.76
C VAL A 725 14.88 19.51 34.40
N GLN A 726 14.06 20.04 35.33
CA GLN A 726 12.97 19.28 35.94
C GLN A 726 11.89 18.89 34.92
N LEU A 727 11.52 19.80 34.02
CA LEU A 727 10.58 19.53 32.93
C LEU A 727 11.14 18.44 31.99
N GLY A 728 12.40 18.56 31.57
CA GLY A 728 13.05 17.56 30.72
C GLY A 728 13.12 16.17 31.35
N ARG A 729 13.46 16.08 32.64
CA ARG A 729 13.47 14.80 33.37
C ARG A 729 12.08 14.15 33.41
N ARG A 730 11.01 14.93 33.57
CA ARG A 730 9.63 14.44 33.53
C ARG A 730 9.25 13.95 32.14
N LEU A 731 9.49 14.77 31.12
CA LEU A 731 9.19 14.45 29.72
C LEU A 731 9.94 13.20 29.23
N PHE A 732 11.17 12.98 29.68
CA PHE A 732 11.94 11.78 29.34
C PHE A 732 11.18 10.49 29.74
N LEU A 733 10.54 10.49 30.91
CA LEU A 733 9.71 9.38 31.38
C LEU A 733 8.34 9.34 30.65
N GLU A 734 7.67 10.49 30.51
CA GLU A 734 6.33 10.56 29.89
C GLU A 734 6.31 10.16 28.41
N LYS A 735 7.41 10.40 27.68
CA LYS A 735 7.60 10.01 26.27
C LYS A 735 8.15 8.57 26.12
N GLY A 736 8.43 7.86 27.21
CA GLY A 736 8.91 6.47 27.18
C GLY A 736 10.38 6.30 26.76
N CYS A 737 11.20 7.35 26.83
CA CYS A 737 12.62 7.29 26.44
C CYS A 737 13.44 6.19 27.15
N PRO A 738 13.19 5.82 28.43
CA PRO A 738 13.85 4.68 29.09
C PRO A 738 13.53 3.29 28.52
N GLY A 739 12.68 3.18 27.49
CA GLY A 739 12.48 1.95 26.71
C GLY A 739 13.49 1.75 25.57
N CYS A 740 14.27 2.80 25.25
CA CYS A 740 15.34 2.78 24.26
C CYS A 740 16.70 3.13 24.87
N HIS A 741 16.74 4.13 25.76
CA HIS A 741 17.97 4.74 26.29
C HIS A 741 18.18 4.40 27.76
N THR A 742 19.45 4.33 28.16
CA THR A 742 19.87 4.22 29.58
C THR A 742 20.37 5.56 30.08
N ILE A 743 20.04 5.89 31.34
CA ILE A 743 20.65 6.95 32.14
C ILE A 743 20.87 6.37 33.54
N GLU A 744 22.05 6.55 34.11
CA GLU A 744 22.35 6.19 35.50
C GLU A 744 21.30 6.75 36.49
N GLY A 745 20.81 5.89 37.39
CA GLY A 745 19.75 6.26 38.35
C GLY A 745 18.35 6.42 37.75
N VAL A 746 18.14 6.14 36.45
CA VAL A 746 16.81 6.10 35.82
C VAL A 746 16.43 4.64 35.49
N PRO A 747 15.35 4.10 36.09
CA PRO A 747 14.90 2.74 35.78
C PRO A 747 14.49 2.57 34.31
N SER A 748 14.89 1.44 33.70
CA SER A 748 14.44 1.06 32.35
C SER A 748 12.91 0.87 32.32
N GLN A 749 12.23 1.49 31.37
CA GLN A 749 10.77 1.36 31.23
C GLN A 749 10.46 0.28 30.19
N LYS A 750 9.66 -0.71 30.58
CA LYS A 750 9.28 -1.86 29.74
C LYS A 750 7.77 -1.87 29.54
N ASP A 751 7.31 -2.41 28.42
CA ASP A 751 5.88 -2.63 28.13
C ASP A 751 5.04 -1.34 28.22
N PHE A 752 5.62 -0.22 27.77
CA PHE A 752 4.99 1.12 27.71
C PHE A 752 3.85 1.20 26.68
N GLY A 753 3.91 0.39 25.63
CA GLY A 753 2.85 0.20 24.64
C GLY A 753 2.03 -1.06 24.91
N PRO A 754 0.82 -1.19 24.32
CA PRO A 754 -0.01 -2.37 24.48
C PRO A 754 0.69 -3.66 24.05
N ASP A 755 0.34 -4.77 24.69
CA ASP A 755 0.78 -6.11 24.31
C ASP A 755 0.31 -6.46 22.89
N LEU A 756 1.24 -6.75 21.99
CA LEU A 756 0.97 -7.09 20.59
C LEU A 756 1.19 -8.59 20.31
N SER A 757 1.51 -9.41 21.32
CA SER A 757 1.78 -10.84 21.16
C SER A 757 0.58 -11.64 20.63
N ASN A 758 -0.63 -11.09 20.75
CA ASN A 758 -1.85 -11.59 20.11
C ASN A 758 -2.55 -10.51 19.23
N LEU A 759 -1.80 -9.64 18.56
CA LEU A 759 -2.39 -8.66 17.63
C LEU A 759 -2.93 -9.34 16.37
N GLY A 760 -2.19 -10.29 15.83
CA GLY A 760 -2.52 -11.06 14.62
C GLY A 760 -3.72 -11.99 14.77
N GLY A 761 -4.14 -12.33 16.00
CA GLY A 761 -5.33 -13.16 16.27
C GLY A 761 -6.61 -12.39 16.59
N LYS A 762 -6.57 -11.04 16.62
CA LYS A 762 -7.72 -10.20 16.98
C LYS A 762 -8.79 -10.12 15.88
N ASN A 763 -10.05 -10.19 16.30
CA ASN A 763 -11.21 -9.88 15.48
C ASN A 763 -11.40 -8.35 15.34
N VAL A 764 -12.17 -7.90 14.33
CA VAL A 764 -12.37 -6.47 14.01
C VAL A 764 -13.09 -5.72 15.14
N SER A 765 -14.02 -6.36 15.83
CA SER A 765 -14.71 -5.89 17.03
C SER A 765 -13.78 -5.68 18.23
N GLN A 766 -12.56 -6.22 18.20
CA GLN A 766 -11.55 -6.09 19.24
C GLN A 766 -10.49 -5.01 18.93
N LEU A 767 -10.78 -4.12 17.96
CA LEU A 767 -9.90 -3.05 17.46
C LEU A 767 -10.61 -1.68 17.54
N GLU A 768 -9.95 -0.70 18.16
CA GLU A 768 -10.47 0.66 18.31
C GLU A 768 -10.11 1.54 17.09
N PHE A 769 -11.01 1.65 16.12
CA PHE A 769 -10.79 2.48 14.92
C PHE A 769 -10.89 3.99 15.14
N GLY A 770 -11.43 4.44 16.29
CA GLY A 770 -11.60 5.86 16.61
C GLY A 770 -12.40 6.62 15.53
N GLN A 771 -11.81 7.72 15.03
CA GLN A 771 -12.34 8.54 13.94
C GLN A 771 -11.61 8.28 12.59
N ALA A 772 -10.80 7.22 12.48
CA ALA A 772 -10.00 6.96 11.29
C ALA A 772 -10.87 6.56 10.10
N LYS A 773 -10.69 7.25 8.96
CA LYS A 773 -11.37 6.98 7.68
C LYS A 773 -10.70 5.85 6.90
N ILE A 774 -10.50 4.70 7.56
CA ILE A 774 -9.80 3.53 7.01
C ILE A 774 -10.75 2.32 6.88
N PRO A 775 -10.45 1.34 6.00
CA PRO A 775 -11.18 0.08 5.96
C PRO A 775 -11.20 -0.61 7.32
N ARG A 776 -12.37 -1.13 7.74
CA ARG A 776 -12.52 -1.84 9.03
C ARG A 776 -12.04 -3.28 8.93
N ASN A 777 -10.73 -3.47 8.86
CA ASN A 777 -10.07 -4.77 8.98
C ASN A 777 -8.71 -4.66 9.69
N LEU A 778 -8.17 -5.79 10.15
CA LEU A 778 -6.92 -5.85 10.92
C LEU A 778 -5.70 -5.33 10.14
N ILE A 779 -5.63 -5.56 8.83
CA ILE A 779 -4.50 -5.11 7.99
C ILE A 779 -4.47 -3.58 7.93
N ALA A 780 -5.61 -2.96 7.58
CA ALA A 780 -5.74 -1.50 7.54
C ALA A 780 -5.52 -0.86 8.92
N TYR A 781 -5.99 -1.49 10.01
CA TYR A 781 -5.72 -1.04 11.38
C TYR A 781 -4.21 -1.02 11.71
N ILE A 782 -3.49 -2.11 11.40
CA ILE A 782 -2.03 -2.20 11.60
C ILE A 782 -1.32 -1.15 10.76
N GLN A 783 -1.64 -1.06 9.47
CA GLN A 783 -1.00 -0.11 8.55
C GLN A 783 -1.25 1.35 8.98
N ALA A 784 -2.47 1.71 9.39
CA ALA A 784 -2.76 3.04 9.90
C ALA A 784 -1.96 3.37 11.18
N LYS A 785 -1.79 2.40 12.09
CA LYS A 785 -0.94 2.56 13.28
C LYS A 785 0.55 2.68 12.98
N LEU A 786 1.05 2.08 11.90
CA LEU A 786 2.43 2.25 11.44
C LEU A 786 2.64 3.59 10.70
N THR A 787 1.69 4.01 9.87
CA THR A 787 1.79 5.22 9.03
C THR A 787 1.51 6.52 9.79
N ASP A 788 0.47 6.56 10.64
CA ASP A 788 0.20 7.71 11.53
C ASP A 788 -0.50 7.22 12.81
N PRO A 789 0.23 6.97 13.91
CA PRO A 789 -0.33 6.38 15.12
C PRO A 789 -1.54 7.15 15.71
N VAL A 790 -1.58 8.48 15.52
CA VAL A 790 -2.63 9.35 16.07
C VAL A 790 -3.89 9.41 15.22
N SER A 791 -3.82 9.06 13.92
CA SER A 791 -4.99 9.03 13.02
C SER A 791 -6.13 8.15 13.55
N VAL A 792 -5.77 7.07 14.25
CA VAL A 792 -6.69 6.09 14.86
C VAL A 792 -7.00 6.41 16.32
N ASN A 793 -6.07 7.02 17.06
CA ASN A 793 -6.28 7.47 18.44
C ASN A 793 -5.46 8.74 18.72
N PRO A 794 -6.08 9.93 18.82
CA PRO A 794 -5.37 11.19 19.06
C PRO A 794 -4.49 11.25 20.32
N ALA A 795 -4.72 10.38 21.31
CA ALA A 795 -3.93 10.25 22.54
C ALA A 795 -2.80 9.21 22.44
N ALA A 796 -2.52 8.66 21.24
CA ALA A 796 -1.47 7.67 21.04
C ALA A 796 -0.07 8.26 21.34
N ARG A 797 0.66 7.62 22.26
CA ARG A 797 2.05 7.96 22.62
C ARG A 797 3.10 7.28 21.75
N MET A 798 2.67 6.46 20.80
CA MET A 798 3.56 5.82 19.82
C MET A 798 4.15 6.90 18.91
N PRO A 799 5.50 7.02 18.80
CA PRO A 799 6.14 8.07 18.03
C PRO A 799 6.03 7.82 16.53
N GLN A 800 6.27 8.87 15.73
CA GLN A 800 6.22 8.74 14.27
C GLN A 800 7.48 8.04 13.75
N TYR A 801 7.28 6.90 13.08
CA TYR A 801 8.29 6.31 12.21
C TYR A 801 8.06 6.82 10.78
N TYR A 802 9.14 7.06 10.06
CA TYR A 802 9.09 7.14 8.60
C TYR A 802 9.39 5.73 8.09
N LEU A 803 8.53 5.25 7.18
CA LEU A 803 8.52 3.88 6.67
C LEU A 803 8.01 3.90 5.23
N ASN A 804 8.75 3.25 4.32
CA ASN A 804 8.28 3.02 2.96
C ASN A 804 7.16 1.94 2.92
N SER A 805 6.37 1.92 1.84
CA SER A 805 5.22 1.02 1.69
C SER A 805 5.58 -0.48 1.71
N ALA A 806 6.82 -0.86 1.36
CA ALA A 806 7.27 -2.24 1.39
C ALA A 806 7.57 -2.70 2.83
N ASP A 807 8.23 -1.85 3.61
CA ASP A 807 8.54 -2.11 5.02
C ASP A 807 7.31 -2.01 5.93
N ILE A 808 6.36 -1.10 5.65
CA ILE A 808 5.00 -1.15 6.25
C ILE A 808 4.33 -2.50 5.97
N GLY A 809 4.44 -3.01 4.73
CA GLY A 809 3.93 -4.32 4.34
C GLY A 809 4.61 -5.47 5.11
N ALA A 810 5.93 -5.44 5.24
CA ALA A 810 6.70 -6.44 5.96
C ALA A 810 6.43 -6.44 7.47
N LEU A 811 6.40 -5.27 8.11
CA LEU A 811 5.98 -5.11 9.51
C LEU A 811 4.55 -5.62 9.73
N THR A 812 3.63 -5.34 8.80
CA THR A 812 2.27 -5.88 8.85
C THR A 812 2.25 -7.40 8.77
N VAL A 813 3.06 -8.02 7.88
CA VAL A 813 3.23 -9.49 7.82
C VAL A 813 3.72 -10.07 9.15
N ALA A 814 4.73 -9.46 9.78
CA ALA A 814 5.24 -9.94 11.06
C ALA A 814 4.24 -9.75 12.21
N LEU A 815 3.53 -8.62 12.28
CA LEU A 815 2.49 -8.37 13.27
C LEU A 815 1.27 -9.29 13.11
N LEU A 816 0.89 -9.65 11.88
CA LEU A 816 -0.14 -10.65 11.61
C LEU A 816 0.24 -12.06 12.11
N SER A 817 1.54 -12.38 12.24
CA SER A 817 2.00 -13.66 12.79
C SER A 817 1.88 -13.78 14.32
N MET A 818 1.64 -12.65 15.02
CA MET A 818 1.51 -12.58 16.48
C MET A 818 0.11 -13.06 16.92
N SER A 819 -0.08 -14.38 16.96
CA SER A 819 -1.38 -15.04 17.15
C SER A 819 -1.64 -15.50 18.59
N GLY A 820 -0.85 -15.01 19.55
CA GLY A 820 -0.96 -15.37 20.97
C GLY A 820 -0.41 -16.77 21.29
N PRO A 821 -0.31 -17.12 22.59
CA PRO A 821 -0.01 -18.50 22.98
C PRO A 821 -1.06 -19.45 22.39
N ALA A 822 -0.65 -20.65 21.99
CA ALA A 822 -1.49 -21.61 21.26
C ALA A 822 -2.53 -22.34 22.15
N SER A 823 -2.95 -21.72 23.26
CA SER A 823 -3.54 -22.32 24.47
C SER A 823 -4.99 -22.82 24.35
N SER A 824 -5.39 -23.27 23.16
CA SER A 824 -6.64 -23.98 22.87
C SER A 824 -6.61 -24.83 21.59
N SER A 825 -5.43 -25.01 20.96
CA SER A 825 -5.32 -25.68 19.65
C SER A 825 -4.06 -26.55 19.54
N GLY A 826 -4.16 -27.69 18.85
CA GLY A 826 -3.00 -28.58 18.66
C GLY A 826 -1.89 -28.03 17.76
N MET A 827 -2.04 -26.80 17.23
CA MET A 827 -0.95 -26.06 16.56
C MET A 827 0.30 -25.89 17.45
N GLU A 828 0.18 -25.97 18.78
CA GLU A 828 1.34 -25.96 19.68
C GLU A 828 2.36 -27.07 19.36
N ARG A 829 1.87 -28.26 18.98
CA ARG A 829 2.71 -29.41 18.54
C ARG A 829 3.34 -29.21 17.16
N LEU A 830 2.97 -28.15 16.42
CA LEU A 830 3.46 -27.81 15.09
C LEU A 830 4.42 -26.60 15.09
N ILE A 831 4.72 -26.03 16.26
CA ILE A 831 5.65 -24.89 16.38
C ILE A 831 7.08 -25.35 16.07
N VAL A 832 7.69 -24.74 15.05
CA VAL A 832 9.12 -24.93 14.72
C VAL A 832 9.92 -23.85 15.46
N PRO A 833 10.65 -24.17 16.54
CA PRO A 833 11.33 -23.19 17.38
C PRO A 833 12.52 -22.56 16.66
N ARG A 834 12.87 -21.32 17.05
CA ARG A 834 14.09 -20.66 16.61
C ARG A 834 15.27 -21.23 17.40
N LYS A 835 16.19 -21.94 16.73
CA LYS A 835 17.48 -22.29 17.34
C LYS A 835 18.32 -21.00 17.45
N GLN A 836 18.47 -20.49 18.67
CA GLN A 836 19.49 -19.49 19.00
C GLN A 836 20.42 -20.10 20.05
N ALA A 837 21.67 -20.35 19.65
CA ALA A 837 22.77 -20.60 20.57
C ALA A 837 23.61 -19.33 20.60
N ALA A 838 23.62 -18.62 21.72
CA ALA A 838 24.49 -17.46 21.90
C ALA A 838 25.91 -17.94 22.19
N LEU A 839 26.87 -17.55 21.35
CA LEU A 839 28.27 -17.94 21.53
C LEU A 839 28.94 -16.98 22.50
N HIS A 840 29.12 -17.43 23.74
CA HIS A 840 29.85 -16.71 24.79
C HIS A 840 31.17 -17.43 25.12
N PRO A 841 32.26 -17.16 24.36
CA PRO A 841 33.55 -17.77 24.62
C PRO A 841 34.17 -17.24 25.92
N ALA A 842 34.82 -18.12 26.68
CA ALA A 842 35.45 -17.79 27.96
C ALA A 842 36.99 -17.76 27.86
N GLY A 843 37.65 -17.23 28.90
CA GLY A 843 39.10 -17.13 29.01
C GLY A 843 39.73 -16.23 27.94
N ARG A 844 41.03 -16.44 27.67
CA ARG A 844 41.84 -15.58 26.79
C ARG A 844 41.25 -15.42 25.37
N PHE A 845 40.66 -16.47 24.79
CA PHE A 845 39.96 -16.34 23.51
C PHE A 845 38.73 -15.44 23.62
N GLY A 846 37.93 -15.60 24.67
CA GLY A 846 36.79 -14.72 24.97
C GLY A 846 37.19 -13.25 25.09
N GLU A 847 38.27 -12.97 25.83
CA GLU A 847 38.81 -11.60 25.96
C GLU A 847 39.16 -10.97 24.61
N VAL A 848 39.83 -11.70 23.72
CA VAL A 848 40.31 -11.19 22.42
C VAL A 848 39.15 -11.07 21.42
N TYR A 849 38.26 -12.06 21.40
CA TYR A 849 37.00 -12.06 20.64
C TYR A 849 36.11 -10.86 20.99
N GLU A 850 36.00 -10.54 22.28
CA GLU A 850 35.19 -9.44 22.80
C GLU A 850 35.90 -8.07 22.69
N ARG A 851 37.24 -8.03 22.74
CA ARG A 851 38.08 -6.83 22.54
C ARG A 851 38.00 -6.31 21.11
N TYR A 852 38.07 -7.20 20.13
CA TYR A 852 38.00 -6.88 18.70
C TYR A 852 36.61 -7.08 18.10
N LYS A 853 35.61 -7.43 18.93
CA LYS A 853 34.18 -7.54 18.57
C LYS A 853 33.96 -8.41 17.33
N CYS A 854 34.66 -9.55 17.22
CA CYS A 854 34.70 -10.36 16.00
C CYS A 854 33.30 -10.75 15.48
N TYR A 855 32.36 -10.99 16.40
CA TYR A 855 30.96 -11.31 16.12
C TYR A 855 30.15 -10.19 15.45
N VAL A 856 30.63 -8.94 15.42
CA VAL A 856 29.93 -7.83 14.76
C VAL A 856 30.05 -7.94 13.23
N CYS A 857 31.19 -8.45 12.73
CA CYS A 857 31.42 -8.63 11.30
C CYS A 857 31.23 -10.08 10.84
N HIS A 858 31.64 -11.05 11.65
CA HIS A 858 31.69 -12.47 11.29
C HIS A 858 30.64 -13.31 12.01
N GLN A 859 30.20 -14.37 11.32
CA GLN A 859 29.33 -15.41 11.87
C GLN A 859 30.17 -16.59 12.39
N PHE A 860 29.71 -17.22 13.46
CA PHE A 860 30.32 -18.36 14.14
C PHE A 860 29.21 -19.32 14.59
N ASN A 861 29.11 -20.49 13.97
CA ASN A 861 28.06 -21.50 14.19
C ASN A 861 26.63 -20.93 14.16
N GLY A 862 26.37 -19.95 13.28
CA GLY A 862 25.09 -19.26 13.14
C GLY A 862 24.86 -18.06 14.09
N TYR A 863 25.86 -17.70 14.90
CA TYR A 863 25.83 -16.51 15.77
C TYR A 863 26.81 -15.43 15.26
N GLY A 864 26.35 -14.18 15.15
CA GLY A 864 27.18 -13.03 14.74
C GLY A 864 26.64 -12.31 13.50
N GLY A 865 27.48 -11.46 12.92
CA GLY A 865 27.16 -10.63 11.75
C GLY A 865 27.49 -11.31 10.42
N THR A 866 26.87 -10.82 9.35
CA THR A 866 26.98 -11.37 7.98
C THR A 866 27.74 -10.43 7.02
N LEU A 867 28.43 -9.40 7.53
CA LEU A 867 29.18 -8.45 6.70
C LEU A 867 30.48 -9.07 6.13
N ALA A 868 31.09 -9.96 6.90
CA ALA A 868 32.29 -10.70 6.56
C ALA A 868 31.99 -12.22 6.50
N PRO A 869 32.92 -13.05 5.97
CA PRO A 869 32.68 -14.48 5.82
C PRO A 869 32.33 -15.19 7.13
N ASP A 870 31.45 -16.18 7.06
CA ASP A 870 31.19 -17.10 8.16
C ASP A 870 32.46 -17.92 8.48
N LEU A 871 32.90 -17.86 9.74
CA LEU A 871 34.12 -18.50 10.23
C LEU A 871 33.85 -19.84 10.94
N SER A 872 32.61 -20.35 10.92
CA SER A 872 32.20 -21.62 11.56
C SER A 872 33.14 -22.81 11.28
N PHE A 873 33.79 -22.81 10.11
CA PHE A 873 34.69 -23.88 9.66
C PHE A 873 36.08 -23.37 9.24
N GLU A 874 36.45 -22.12 9.59
CA GLU A 874 37.69 -21.52 9.06
C GLU A 874 38.95 -22.25 9.55
N GLY A 875 38.90 -22.89 10.72
CA GLY A 875 39.98 -23.73 11.25
C GLY A 875 40.24 -25.00 10.44
N SER A 876 39.26 -25.48 9.67
CA SER A 876 39.50 -26.54 8.66
C SER A 876 40.05 -25.97 7.36
N ARG A 877 39.64 -24.75 7.01
CA ARG A 877 39.79 -24.15 5.68
C ARG A 877 41.16 -23.50 5.48
N ALA A 878 41.63 -22.74 6.46
CA ALA A 878 42.83 -21.94 6.37
C ALA A 878 43.97 -22.45 7.28
N ARG A 879 45.21 -22.28 6.83
CA ARG A 879 46.42 -22.64 7.59
C ARG A 879 46.61 -21.69 8.77
N TRP A 880 46.84 -22.23 9.96
CA TRP A 880 47.10 -21.46 11.19
C TRP A 880 48.10 -20.31 10.99
N SER A 881 49.23 -20.56 10.33
CA SER A 881 50.26 -19.55 10.08
C SER A 881 49.78 -18.38 9.21
N TRP A 882 48.94 -18.66 8.22
CA TRP A 882 48.31 -17.64 7.39
C TRP A 882 47.24 -16.86 8.16
N ILE A 883 46.45 -17.53 9.01
CA ILE A 883 45.47 -16.85 9.88
C ILE A 883 46.20 -15.84 10.79
N VAL A 884 47.29 -16.23 11.45
CA VAL A 884 48.08 -15.33 12.31
C VAL A 884 48.66 -14.15 11.53
N GLU A 885 49.25 -14.38 10.35
CA GLU A 885 49.78 -13.29 9.51
C GLU A 885 48.67 -12.33 9.04
N PHE A 886 47.53 -12.87 8.60
CA PHE A 886 46.39 -12.10 8.11
C PHE A 886 45.70 -11.28 9.21
N LEU A 887 45.56 -11.82 10.43
CA LEU A 887 44.99 -11.10 11.57
C LEU A 887 45.84 -9.89 11.98
N LYS A 888 47.17 -9.99 11.86
CA LYS A 888 48.11 -8.89 12.13
C LYS A 888 48.08 -7.82 11.03
N ASN A 889 48.09 -8.23 9.76
CA ASN A 889 48.15 -7.34 8.60
C ASN A 889 47.10 -7.74 7.54
N PRO A 890 45.82 -7.39 7.71
CA PRO A 890 44.75 -7.81 6.82
C PRO A 890 44.87 -7.17 5.42
N GLN A 891 45.39 -7.93 4.47
CA GLN A 891 45.53 -7.50 3.07
C GLN A 891 44.22 -7.59 2.29
N THR A 892 44.09 -6.81 1.22
CA THR A 892 42.90 -6.82 0.36
C THR A 892 42.89 -8.07 -0.54
N LEU A 893 42.25 -9.15 -0.07
CA LEU A 893 42.22 -10.46 -0.74
C LEU A 893 41.58 -10.46 -2.14
N ARG A 894 40.72 -9.47 -2.44
CA ARG A 894 40.19 -9.22 -3.79
C ARG A 894 40.03 -7.70 -3.99
N PRO A 895 40.57 -7.09 -5.06
CA PRO A 895 40.44 -5.64 -5.29
C PRO A 895 38.99 -5.13 -5.37
N THR A 896 38.06 -6.00 -5.76
CA THR A 896 36.62 -5.72 -5.92
C THR A 896 35.80 -5.78 -4.63
N LEU A 897 36.40 -6.13 -3.47
CA LEU A 897 35.68 -6.13 -2.19
C LEU A 897 35.51 -4.71 -1.64
N THR A 898 34.25 -4.30 -1.49
CA THR A 898 33.81 -3.02 -0.91
C THR A 898 34.16 -2.91 0.58
N PHE A 899 34.02 -4.01 1.33
CA PHE A 899 34.29 -4.09 2.76
C PHE A 899 35.59 -4.85 3.03
N ARG A 900 36.36 -4.42 4.03
CA ARG A 900 37.71 -4.94 4.31
C ARG A 900 37.93 -5.06 5.82
N MET A 901 38.63 -6.10 6.27
CA MET A 901 38.95 -6.28 7.68
C MET A 901 39.82 -5.11 8.18
N PRO A 902 39.42 -4.39 9.25
CA PRO A 902 40.22 -3.27 9.77
C PRO A 902 41.55 -3.72 10.38
N GLN A 903 42.56 -2.85 10.31
CA GLN A 903 43.85 -3.07 10.96
C GLN A 903 43.73 -2.76 12.47
N PHE A 904 43.58 -3.80 13.29
CA PHE A 904 43.38 -3.67 14.75
C PHE A 904 44.69 -3.65 15.57
N ASN A 905 45.85 -3.63 14.92
CA ASN A 905 47.18 -3.64 15.55
C ASN A 905 47.36 -4.77 16.59
N MET A 906 46.88 -5.98 16.27
CA MET A 906 46.94 -7.14 17.18
C MET A 906 48.39 -7.55 17.49
N THR A 907 48.64 -7.94 18.74
CA THR A 907 49.91 -8.59 19.11
C THR A 907 50.00 -10.02 18.55
N ASP A 908 51.22 -10.56 18.49
CA ASP A 908 51.46 -11.96 18.10
C ASP A 908 50.69 -12.95 18.98
N GLU A 909 50.59 -12.69 20.29
CA GLU A 909 49.82 -13.52 21.23
C GLU A 909 48.32 -13.51 20.91
N GLU A 910 47.74 -12.34 20.65
CA GLU A 910 46.30 -12.20 20.37
C GLU A 910 45.92 -12.86 19.03
N ALA A 911 46.75 -12.67 18.00
CA ALA A 911 46.57 -13.32 16.70
C ALA A 911 46.71 -14.85 16.81
N ALA A 912 47.69 -15.34 17.58
CA ALA A 912 47.85 -16.76 17.87
C ALA A 912 46.65 -17.34 18.63
N VAL A 913 46.15 -16.68 19.68
CA VAL A 913 44.98 -17.11 20.47
C VAL A 913 43.71 -17.25 19.62
N LEU A 914 43.47 -16.32 18.68
CA LEU A 914 42.36 -16.42 17.73
C LEU A 914 42.55 -17.60 16.75
N ALA A 915 43.73 -17.74 16.15
CA ALA A 915 44.04 -18.83 15.22
C ALA A 915 43.98 -20.22 15.89
N ASP A 916 44.42 -20.33 17.15
CA ASP A 916 44.33 -21.54 17.96
C ASP A 916 42.89 -21.96 18.23
N ASN A 917 42.01 -21.02 18.57
CA ASN A 917 40.62 -21.36 18.85
C ASN A 917 39.84 -21.71 17.57
N LEU A 918 40.07 -20.96 16.48
CA LEU A 918 39.59 -21.33 15.14
C LEU A 918 40.02 -22.77 14.80
N GLY A 919 41.31 -23.07 14.92
CA GLY A 919 41.89 -24.39 14.67
C GLY A 919 41.41 -25.52 15.59
N LYS A 920 40.77 -25.23 16.73
CA LYS A 920 40.33 -26.25 17.72
C LYS A 920 38.81 -26.42 17.80
N VAL A 921 38.04 -25.34 17.59
CA VAL A 921 36.58 -25.30 17.80
C VAL A 921 35.82 -25.17 16.48
N PHE A 922 36.36 -24.44 15.52
CA PHE A 922 35.67 -24.07 14.29
C PHE A 922 36.13 -24.95 13.12
N GLN A 923 35.83 -26.24 13.26
CA GLN A 923 36.19 -27.33 12.36
C GLN A 923 34.94 -27.94 11.70
N SER A 924 35.00 -28.22 10.39
CA SER A 924 33.98 -28.98 9.67
C SER A 924 34.24 -30.49 9.81
N PRO A 925 33.25 -31.31 10.21
CA PRO A 925 33.41 -32.77 10.31
C PRO A 925 33.59 -33.46 8.94
N ALA A 926 33.40 -32.74 7.83
CA ALA A 926 33.66 -33.24 6.49
C ALA A 926 35.12 -33.04 6.04
N ALA A 927 35.86 -32.11 6.65
CA ALA A 927 37.27 -31.87 6.37
C ALA A 927 38.14 -32.76 7.27
N ARG A 928 38.90 -33.67 6.67
CA ARG A 928 39.79 -34.60 7.39
C ARG A 928 41.24 -34.10 7.36
N PRO A 929 42.07 -34.39 8.37
CA PRO A 929 43.52 -34.19 8.27
C PRO A 929 44.10 -35.02 7.12
N VAL A 930 45.04 -34.43 6.38
CA VAL A 930 45.74 -35.03 5.24
C VAL A 930 47.23 -34.78 5.40
N ASP A 931 48.08 -35.79 5.20
CA ASP A 931 49.54 -35.59 5.21
C ASP A 931 50.01 -35.06 3.86
N GLU A 932 50.31 -33.76 3.80
CA GLU A 932 50.78 -33.09 2.59
C GLU A 932 52.13 -33.65 2.08
N ARG A 933 52.84 -34.46 2.87
CA ARG A 933 54.08 -35.16 2.45
C ARG A 933 53.81 -36.33 1.50
N ALA A 934 52.58 -36.86 1.45
CA ALA A 934 52.20 -37.90 0.51
C ALA A 934 52.10 -37.40 -0.95
N PHE A 935 51.93 -36.09 -1.15
CA PHE A 935 51.75 -35.51 -2.47
C PHE A 935 53.05 -35.47 -3.28
N THR A 936 53.13 -36.31 -4.31
CA THR A 936 54.29 -36.39 -5.21
C THR A 936 54.21 -35.38 -6.37
N PRO A 937 55.34 -35.00 -7.00
CA PRO A 937 55.32 -34.21 -8.24
C PRO A 937 54.52 -34.86 -9.38
N GLY A 938 54.46 -36.19 -9.43
CA GLY A 938 53.63 -36.93 -10.39
C GLY A 938 52.12 -36.73 -10.15
N MET A 939 51.69 -36.70 -8.89
CA MET A 939 50.30 -36.38 -8.53
C MET A 939 49.96 -34.92 -8.89
N ALA A 940 50.87 -33.97 -8.66
CA ALA A 940 50.67 -32.58 -9.09
C ALA A 940 50.61 -32.43 -10.63
N ALA A 941 51.39 -33.20 -11.39
CA ALA A 941 51.31 -33.22 -12.85
C ALA A 941 49.97 -33.81 -13.35
N LYS A 942 49.52 -34.94 -12.77
CA LYS A 942 48.20 -35.54 -13.01
C LYS A 942 47.09 -34.53 -12.68
N GLY A 943 47.18 -33.86 -11.53
CA GLY A 943 46.24 -32.82 -11.10
C GLY A 943 46.15 -31.64 -12.07
N LYS A 944 47.29 -31.17 -12.58
CA LYS A 944 47.32 -30.13 -13.61
C LYS A 944 46.58 -30.57 -14.88
N GLN A 945 46.80 -31.80 -15.35
CA GLN A 945 46.09 -32.35 -16.51
C GLN A 945 44.58 -32.50 -16.26
N LEU A 946 44.18 -32.92 -15.06
CA LEU A 946 42.77 -33.00 -14.67
C LEU A 946 42.12 -31.60 -14.65
N TYR A 947 42.81 -30.61 -14.09
CA TYR A 947 42.37 -29.22 -14.03
C TYR A 947 42.22 -28.60 -15.42
N GLU A 948 43.28 -28.64 -16.25
CA GLU A 948 43.34 -27.96 -17.54
C GLU A 948 42.56 -28.68 -18.66
N VAL A 949 42.59 -30.02 -18.68
CA VAL A 949 42.11 -30.81 -19.83
C VAL A 949 40.81 -31.55 -19.52
N LYS A 950 40.77 -32.40 -18.48
CA LYS A 950 39.61 -33.28 -18.22
C LYS A 950 38.39 -32.51 -17.72
N TYR A 951 38.58 -31.60 -16.77
CA TYR A 951 37.51 -30.88 -16.09
C TYR A 951 37.41 -29.40 -16.49
N GLN A 952 38.43 -28.87 -17.16
CA GLN A 952 38.50 -27.50 -17.69
C GLN A 952 38.18 -26.43 -16.63
N CYS A 953 38.73 -26.60 -15.42
CA CYS A 953 38.45 -25.73 -14.27
C CYS A 953 38.89 -24.27 -14.49
N GLN A 954 39.87 -24.04 -15.38
CA GLN A 954 40.27 -22.71 -15.85
C GLN A 954 39.17 -21.96 -16.60
N SER A 955 38.10 -22.61 -17.05
CA SER A 955 36.91 -21.93 -17.61
C SER A 955 36.18 -21.07 -16.57
N CYS A 956 36.29 -21.43 -15.28
CA CYS A 956 35.67 -20.69 -14.18
C CYS A 956 36.69 -19.97 -13.29
N HIS A 957 37.88 -20.54 -13.07
CA HIS A 957 38.88 -20.03 -12.11
C HIS A 957 40.08 -19.36 -12.79
N THR A 958 40.61 -18.32 -12.15
CA THR A 958 41.81 -17.60 -12.59
C THR A 958 43.09 -18.21 -11.98
N ILE A 959 44.12 -18.40 -12.80
CA ILE A 959 45.51 -18.64 -12.35
C ILE A 959 46.44 -17.70 -13.12
N GLY A 960 47.25 -16.92 -12.39
CA GLY A 960 48.07 -15.85 -12.96
C GLY A 960 47.19 -14.77 -13.60
N LEU A 961 47.38 -14.56 -14.91
CA LEU A 961 46.60 -13.62 -15.74
C LEU A 961 45.57 -14.33 -16.64
N GLY A 962 45.38 -15.64 -16.51
CA GLY A 962 44.52 -16.44 -17.38
C GLY A 962 43.42 -17.19 -16.64
N GLY A 963 42.35 -17.52 -17.37
CA GLY A 963 41.19 -18.28 -16.88
C GLY A 963 39.96 -17.41 -16.59
N GLY A 964 38.91 -18.05 -16.10
CA GLY A 964 37.63 -17.43 -15.78
C GLY A 964 37.64 -16.60 -14.49
N TYR A 965 36.53 -15.88 -14.28
CA TYR A 965 36.30 -15.00 -13.13
C TYR A 965 35.06 -15.39 -12.30
N VAL A 966 34.46 -16.55 -12.56
CA VAL A 966 33.26 -17.06 -11.87
C VAL A 966 33.64 -17.72 -10.54
N GLY A 967 34.73 -18.49 -10.54
CA GLY A 967 35.33 -19.07 -9.35
C GLY A 967 36.37 -18.14 -8.72
N PRO A 968 36.79 -18.38 -7.46
CA PRO A 968 37.91 -17.68 -6.85
C PRO A 968 39.20 -17.85 -7.66
N ASN A 969 40.03 -16.80 -7.69
CA ASN A 969 41.40 -16.86 -8.18
C ASN A 969 42.21 -17.83 -7.29
N LEU A 970 42.92 -18.77 -7.91
CA LEU A 970 43.64 -19.87 -7.24
C LEU A 970 45.17 -19.68 -7.23
N SER A 971 45.69 -18.57 -7.77
CA SER A 971 47.13 -18.36 -8.03
C SER A 971 48.04 -18.51 -6.82
N ASN A 972 47.50 -18.35 -5.61
CA ASN A 972 48.20 -18.43 -4.33
C ASN A 972 47.54 -19.40 -3.35
N VAL A 973 46.62 -20.29 -3.80
CA VAL A 973 45.80 -21.11 -2.89
C VAL A 973 46.63 -22.04 -2.00
N GLY A 974 47.77 -22.52 -2.50
CA GLY A 974 48.73 -23.33 -1.74
C GLY A 974 49.45 -22.59 -0.61
N ASN A 975 49.38 -21.25 -0.53
CA ASN A 975 49.91 -20.47 0.59
C ASN A 975 49.00 -20.53 1.83
N TRP A 976 47.68 -20.60 1.65
CA TRP A 976 46.72 -20.30 2.70
C TRP A 976 45.67 -21.38 2.97
N MET A 977 45.30 -22.19 1.97
CA MET A 977 44.29 -23.23 2.14
C MET A 977 44.92 -24.55 2.63
N ALA A 978 44.22 -25.26 3.50
CA ALA A 978 44.62 -26.58 3.99
C ALA A 978 44.17 -27.72 3.05
N ALA A 979 44.99 -28.75 2.87
CA ALA A 979 44.70 -29.89 1.98
C ALA A 979 43.33 -30.53 2.21
N GLY A 980 43.02 -30.86 3.47
CA GLY A 980 41.75 -31.50 3.86
C GLY A 980 40.49 -30.71 3.52
N TRP A 981 40.58 -29.38 3.41
CA TRP A 981 39.47 -28.56 2.92
C TRP A 981 39.30 -28.65 1.41
N ILE A 982 40.40 -28.64 0.65
CA ILE A 982 40.38 -28.80 -0.81
C ILE A 982 39.73 -30.13 -1.17
N GLU A 983 40.11 -31.22 -0.49
CA GLU A 983 39.49 -32.53 -0.72
C GLU A 983 38.00 -32.57 -0.38
N ALA A 984 37.61 -32.05 0.79
CA ALA A 984 36.21 -32.00 1.20
C ALA A 984 35.35 -31.16 0.24
N TRP A 985 35.91 -30.05 -0.26
CA TRP A 985 35.28 -29.16 -1.22
C TRP A 985 35.09 -29.84 -2.58
N LEU A 986 36.11 -30.52 -3.12
CA LEU A 986 36.00 -31.28 -4.36
C LEU A 986 34.96 -32.40 -4.26
N ARG A 987 34.85 -33.08 -3.11
CA ARG A 987 33.89 -34.18 -2.88
C ARG A 987 32.42 -33.74 -2.92
N ASN A 988 32.09 -32.62 -2.26
CA ASN A 988 30.74 -32.06 -2.24
C ASN A 988 30.73 -30.60 -1.72
N PRO A 989 30.86 -29.59 -2.58
CA PRO A 989 30.93 -28.20 -2.12
C PRO A 989 29.60 -27.72 -1.54
N GLN A 990 28.45 -28.24 -2.01
CA GLN A 990 27.13 -27.96 -1.44
C GLN A 990 26.91 -28.53 -0.03
N ALA A 991 27.68 -29.54 0.39
CA ALA A 991 27.63 -30.03 1.78
C ALA A 991 28.43 -29.15 2.76
N LEU A 992 29.42 -28.42 2.28
CA LEU A 992 30.16 -27.43 3.08
C LEU A 992 29.45 -26.06 3.08
N VAL A 993 28.97 -25.63 1.91
CA VAL A 993 28.29 -24.35 1.71
C VAL A 993 27.08 -24.59 0.78
N PRO A 994 25.83 -24.67 1.30
CA PRO A 994 24.65 -25.00 0.49
C PRO A 994 24.36 -24.08 -0.70
N ALA A 995 24.93 -22.86 -0.71
CA ALA A 995 24.84 -21.90 -1.81
C ALA A 995 26.04 -21.95 -2.80
N ALA A 996 26.90 -22.97 -2.73
CA ALA A 996 28.05 -23.09 -3.62
C ALA A 996 27.62 -23.25 -5.10
N ILE A 997 28.17 -22.40 -5.97
CA ILE A 997 27.92 -22.42 -7.42
C ILE A 997 28.73 -23.51 -8.13
N GLU A 998 29.89 -23.90 -7.58
CA GLU A 998 30.73 -24.95 -8.16
C GLU A 998 29.97 -26.29 -8.16
N PRO A 999 29.74 -26.93 -9.32
CA PRO A 999 28.91 -28.12 -9.38
C PRO A 999 29.63 -29.30 -8.74
N ARG A 1000 28.92 -30.07 -7.90
CA ARG A 1000 29.43 -31.35 -7.37
C ARG A 1000 29.76 -32.31 -8.52
N ARG A 1001 31.05 -32.48 -8.83
CA ARG A 1001 31.54 -33.43 -9.82
C ARG A 1001 31.83 -34.78 -9.15
N ALA A 1002 31.60 -35.87 -9.87
CA ALA A 1002 31.94 -37.22 -9.43
C ALA A 1002 33.42 -37.52 -9.72
N PHE A 1003 34.33 -36.88 -8.97
CA PHE A 1003 35.75 -37.21 -8.96
C PHE A 1003 35.99 -38.54 -8.21
N THR A 1004 36.99 -39.32 -8.60
CA THR A 1004 37.52 -40.40 -7.75
C THR A 1004 38.48 -39.86 -6.69
N ASP A 1005 38.78 -40.63 -5.64
CA ASP A 1005 39.76 -40.26 -4.61
C ASP A 1005 41.13 -39.93 -5.24
N ASP A 1006 41.59 -40.80 -6.15
CA ASP A 1006 42.75 -40.68 -7.04
C ASP A 1006 42.85 -39.34 -7.81
N GLU A 1007 41.71 -38.69 -8.09
CA GLU A 1007 41.61 -37.42 -8.79
C GLU A 1007 41.53 -36.24 -7.83
N ILE A 1008 40.86 -36.42 -6.69
CA ILE A 1008 40.79 -35.46 -5.59
C ILE A 1008 42.19 -35.22 -5.00
N GLU A 1009 42.95 -36.27 -4.72
CA GLU A 1009 44.33 -36.18 -4.24
C GLU A 1009 45.24 -35.49 -5.27
N ALA A 1010 45.11 -35.86 -6.56
CA ALA A 1010 45.92 -35.29 -7.62
C ALA A 1010 45.63 -33.78 -7.83
N LEU A 1011 44.34 -33.40 -7.91
CA LEU A 1011 43.92 -32.01 -7.97
C LEU A 1011 44.38 -31.22 -6.74
N THR A 1012 44.29 -31.80 -5.55
CA THR A 1012 44.78 -31.18 -4.30
C THR A 1012 46.30 -30.98 -4.34
N ALA A 1013 47.07 -32.00 -4.71
CA ALA A 1013 48.52 -31.91 -4.90
C ALA A 1013 48.89 -30.77 -5.85
N TYR A 1014 48.20 -30.66 -7.01
CA TYR A 1014 48.40 -29.56 -7.94
C TYR A 1014 48.09 -28.18 -7.33
N LEU A 1015 46.92 -28.00 -6.73
CA LEU A 1015 46.51 -26.72 -6.14
C LEU A 1015 47.47 -26.26 -5.03
N LEU A 1016 48.04 -27.19 -4.26
CA LEU A 1016 49.04 -26.88 -3.23
C LEU A 1016 50.40 -26.42 -3.77
N THR A 1017 50.71 -26.67 -5.05
CA THR A 1017 51.87 -26.07 -5.73
C THR A 1017 51.68 -24.60 -6.10
N LEU A 1018 50.43 -24.10 -6.13
CA LEU A 1018 50.12 -22.72 -6.50
C LEU A 1018 50.45 -21.76 -5.36
N ARG A 1019 51.74 -21.47 -5.21
CA ARG A 1019 52.33 -20.65 -4.15
C ARG A 1019 53.01 -19.42 -4.76
N GLN A 1020 52.54 -18.23 -4.39
CA GLN A 1020 53.20 -16.97 -4.74
C GLN A 1020 54.08 -16.50 -3.58
N THR A 1021 55.35 -16.23 -3.86
CA THR A 1021 56.23 -15.59 -2.88
C THR A 1021 55.88 -14.11 -2.75
N ALA A 1022 55.56 -13.67 -1.53
CA ALA A 1022 55.31 -12.27 -1.25
C ALA A 1022 56.63 -11.48 -1.31
N LYS A 1023 56.91 -10.84 -2.46
CA LYS A 1023 57.87 -9.73 -2.46
C LYS A 1023 57.26 -8.58 -1.65
N PRO A 1024 57.95 -8.06 -0.62
CA PRO A 1024 57.45 -6.90 0.11
C PRO A 1024 57.36 -5.72 -0.86
N VAL A 1025 56.17 -5.09 -0.93
CA VAL A 1025 55.97 -3.86 -1.70
C VAL A 1025 56.61 -2.72 -0.92
N ALA A 1026 57.92 -2.53 -1.14
CA ALA A 1026 58.65 -1.38 -0.62
C ALA A 1026 57.97 -0.08 -1.10
N ALA A 1027 57.69 0.84 -0.19
CA ALA A 1027 57.01 2.08 -0.49
C ALA A 1027 57.88 3.00 -1.37
N LYS A 1028 57.65 2.95 -2.69
CA LYS A 1028 58.19 3.96 -3.62
C LYS A 1028 57.31 5.21 -3.58
N GLY A 1029 57.73 6.19 -2.78
CA GLY A 1029 57.26 7.57 -2.92
C GLY A 1029 57.93 8.29 -4.10
N ALA A 1030 57.36 9.45 -4.46
CA ALA A 1030 57.82 10.45 -5.44
C ALA A 1030 57.99 9.99 -6.90
N GLY A 1031 57.25 10.62 -7.83
CA GLY A 1031 57.25 10.21 -9.24
C GLY A 1031 56.67 11.17 -10.29
N ARG A 1032 56.55 12.48 -9.97
CA ARG A 1032 55.77 13.52 -10.67
C ARG A 1032 54.26 13.50 -10.37
#